data_AF-A0A3I8FUQ2-F1
#
_entry.id   AF-A0A3I8FUQ2-F1
#
_cell.length_a   1.000
_cell.length_b   1.000
_cell.length_c   1.000
_cell.angle_alpha   90.00
_cell.angle_beta   90.00
_cell.angle_gamma   90.00
#
_symmetry.space_group_name_H-M   'P 1'
#
loop_
_entity.id
_entity.type
_entity.pdbx_description
1 polymer ?
#
loop_
_entity_poly.entity_id
_entity_poly.type
_entity_poly.pdbx_seq_one_letter_code
_entity_poly.pdbx_strand_id
1 'polypeptide(L)'
;MSTGLRFTLEVDSLPPDALVVVSFHLSQSLSSLFSLDVSLVSQQLLNIEFSQVLEKTAYLKIWQGDEIQRRVKGMVTFFEQGENDGNQTLYRMQIRPPLWRAGLRQNSRIFQNEDIETILGTILQENDVTEWSPLLSESHPAREFCVQFEETDYDFLCRMAAEEGIFFYEEHALKSDDQSLVLCDTVRSLPDTFEIPWNPNTRTEVSIPCISQFRHSAQIRPSSVVTKDYTFKRPGWAGRFEHEGESQEWLRTQYEVFDYPGRYKDARGKNLARWQMEGWRNCAEIAQGKSRSPAIWPGRRISLTGHPQVSLNREWQVVSSDLHGNQPQALPGSHGAGTTIDNHFCVIPADRTWRPQPLPKPRVDGPQSAVVTGPAGEEIFCDEHGRVRVKFNWDRYNPENQDSSCWIRVAQAWAGAGFGNLAIPRVGHEVIVDFLNGDPDQPIIMGRTYHQDNRSPGSLPGTKTQMTIRSKTYKGSGFNELKFDDATGKEQVYIHAQKNMNTEVLNNRTTDVTNNHAETIGNNQAITVTNNQIQKVGSNQIQTVGVNQVESVGSNQVIKVGANQIETVGIVRALKVGLAYQTTVGGIMNTTVALMQSSEVGIFKTLNVGMKYNVNVGRNASINVGNSKTENTGKTAVYSAGEHLELVCGEARLVLKKDGGIFLNGKHIELQGVDNINGDSKLINWNCGVSKAPPEAPAQEDDPDPAGLIMF
;
A
#
# COMPACT_ATOMS: atom_id res chain seq x y z
N MET A 1 11.89 -0.34 -79.72
CA MET A 1 12.06 0.46 -78.49
C MET A 1 10.81 1.30 -78.35
N SER A 2 9.99 1.06 -77.33
CA SER A 2 8.84 1.92 -77.04
C SER A 2 9.37 3.24 -76.49
N THR A 3 9.09 4.36 -77.13
CA THR A 3 9.61 5.69 -76.73
C THR A 3 8.63 6.48 -75.83
N GLY A 4 7.47 5.90 -75.51
CA GLY A 4 6.37 6.58 -74.81
C GLY A 4 6.20 6.18 -73.35
N LEU A 5 5.45 7.02 -72.62
CA LEU A 5 4.96 6.74 -71.27
C LEU A 5 4.02 5.51 -71.30
N ARG A 6 4.21 4.55 -70.40
CA ARG A 6 3.32 3.38 -70.24
C ARG A 6 3.24 2.94 -68.78
N PHE A 7 2.16 2.24 -68.44
CA PHE A 7 1.92 1.66 -67.11
C PHE A 7 1.72 0.15 -67.22
N THR A 8 2.35 -0.59 -66.32
CA THR A 8 2.19 -2.04 -66.21
C THR A 8 1.85 -2.41 -64.77
N LEU A 9 1.09 -3.49 -64.59
CA LEU A 9 0.75 -4.04 -63.29
C LEU A 9 1.09 -5.53 -63.28
N GLU A 10 1.89 -5.96 -62.31
CA GLU A 10 2.22 -7.37 -62.06
C GLU A 10 1.59 -7.80 -60.72
N VAL A 11 1.10 -9.03 -60.64
CA VAL A 11 0.57 -9.65 -59.40
C VAL A 11 1.23 -11.01 -59.24
N ASP A 12 1.78 -11.32 -58.06
CA ASP A 12 2.65 -12.51 -57.82
C ASP A 12 2.10 -13.86 -58.32
N SER A 13 0.78 -13.98 -58.35
CA SER A 13 0.04 -15.21 -58.68
C SER A 13 -0.47 -15.28 -60.12
N LEU A 14 -0.30 -14.21 -60.90
CA LEU A 14 -0.80 -14.09 -62.27
C LEU A 14 0.37 -13.97 -63.27
N PRO A 15 0.18 -14.43 -64.52
CA PRO A 15 1.11 -14.13 -65.60
C PRO A 15 1.32 -12.61 -65.77
N PRO A 16 2.54 -12.12 -66.09
CA PRO A 16 2.83 -10.69 -66.23
C PRO A 16 1.99 -9.93 -67.28
N ASP A 17 1.41 -10.64 -68.24
CA ASP A 17 0.58 -10.13 -69.33
C ASP A 17 -0.93 -10.39 -69.13
N ALA A 18 -1.33 -10.93 -67.96
CA ALA A 18 -2.72 -11.26 -67.68
C ALA A 18 -3.64 -10.03 -67.59
N LEU A 19 -3.11 -8.90 -67.14
CA LEU A 19 -3.82 -7.65 -66.88
C LEU A 19 -3.09 -6.46 -67.51
N VAL A 20 -3.83 -5.62 -68.23
CA VAL A 20 -3.33 -4.38 -68.84
C VAL A 20 -3.95 -3.19 -68.11
N VAL A 21 -3.11 -2.22 -67.73
CA VAL A 21 -3.56 -0.99 -67.05
C VAL A 21 -4.30 -0.08 -68.02
N VAL A 22 -5.54 0.28 -67.67
CA VAL A 22 -6.32 1.31 -68.36
C VAL A 22 -6.09 2.66 -67.68
N SER A 23 -6.22 2.71 -66.37
CA SER A 23 -5.97 3.91 -65.58
C SER A 23 -5.65 3.55 -64.14
N PHE A 24 -5.03 4.48 -63.43
CA PHE A 24 -4.86 4.35 -61.99
C PHE A 24 -4.99 5.71 -61.29
N HIS A 25 -5.32 5.64 -60.00
CA HIS A 25 -5.30 6.76 -59.08
C HIS A 25 -4.58 6.33 -57.81
N LEU A 26 -3.43 6.94 -57.55
CA LEU A 26 -2.62 6.73 -56.35
C LEU A 26 -2.73 7.96 -55.46
N SER A 27 -3.36 7.81 -54.30
CA SER A 27 -3.45 8.85 -53.26
C SER A 27 -2.53 8.50 -52.09
N GLN A 28 -1.70 9.46 -51.68
CA GLN A 28 -0.70 9.30 -50.63
C GLN A 28 -0.61 10.55 -49.76
N SER A 29 -0.36 10.37 -48.46
CA SER A 29 -0.02 11.46 -47.55
C SER A 29 0.89 10.99 -46.42
N LEU A 30 1.66 11.90 -45.83
CA LEU A 30 2.38 11.64 -44.58
C LEU A 30 1.39 11.21 -43.49
N SER A 31 1.78 10.18 -42.75
CA SER A 31 0.99 9.53 -41.71
C SER A 31 -0.41 9.09 -42.15
N SER A 32 -0.52 8.61 -43.38
CA SER A 32 -1.71 7.98 -43.92
C SER A 32 -1.34 6.84 -44.85
N LEU A 33 -2.13 5.76 -44.83
CA LEU A 33 -1.94 4.63 -45.73
C LEU A 33 -2.32 5.02 -47.16
N PHE A 34 -1.47 4.72 -48.13
CA PHE A 34 -1.80 5.00 -49.53
C PHE A 34 -3.02 4.20 -50.00
N SER A 35 -3.71 4.73 -51.02
CA SER A 35 -4.70 4.00 -51.81
C SER A 35 -4.26 4.00 -53.26
N LEU A 36 -4.15 2.82 -53.86
CA LEU A 36 -3.94 2.68 -55.29
C LEU A 36 -5.16 2.00 -55.90
N ASP A 37 -6.02 2.78 -56.55
CA ASP A 37 -7.15 2.30 -57.33
C ASP A 37 -6.71 2.11 -58.78
N VAL A 38 -6.85 0.89 -59.32
CA VAL A 38 -6.43 0.54 -60.70
C VAL A 38 -7.62 0.01 -61.48
N SER A 39 -7.82 0.55 -62.68
CA SER A 39 -8.73 -0.01 -63.69
C SER A 39 -7.93 -0.81 -64.70
N LEU A 40 -8.36 -2.04 -64.94
CA LEU A 40 -7.60 -3.06 -65.66
C LEU A 40 -8.48 -3.71 -66.72
N VAL A 41 -7.86 -4.25 -67.75
CA VAL A 41 -8.52 -5.16 -68.71
C VAL A 41 -7.71 -6.44 -68.87
N SER A 42 -8.40 -7.56 -69.02
CA SER A 42 -7.80 -8.81 -69.49
C SER A 42 -8.22 -9.06 -70.94
N GLN A 43 -7.23 -9.06 -71.84
CA GLN A 43 -7.43 -9.34 -73.28
C GLN A 43 -7.45 -10.84 -73.59
N GLN A 44 -7.03 -11.67 -72.62
CA GLN A 44 -6.99 -13.12 -72.75
C GLN A 44 -8.31 -13.79 -72.31
N LEU A 45 -9.33 -13.00 -71.92
CA LEU A 45 -10.61 -13.45 -71.36
C LEU A 45 -10.42 -14.47 -70.22
N LEU A 46 -9.36 -14.29 -69.42
CA LEU A 46 -9.07 -15.14 -68.29
C LEU A 46 -10.16 -14.96 -67.23
N ASN A 47 -10.71 -16.09 -66.76
CA ASN A 47 -11.51 -16.11 -65.53
C ASN A 47 -10.55 -16.08 -64.35
N ILE A 48 -10.33 -14.89 -63.78
CA ILE A 48 -9.41 -14.68 -62.66
C ILE A 48 -10.18 -14.89 -61.36
N GLU A 49 -9.85 -15.94 -60.62
CA GLU A 49 -10.49 -16.24 -59.33
C GLU A 49 -10.01 -15.26 -58.25
N PHE A 50 -10.92 -14.81 -57.38
CA PHE A 50 -10.59 -13.83 -56.34
C PHE A 50 -9.48 -14.30 -55.40
N SER A 51 -9.43 -15.60 -55.09
CA SER A 51 -8.37 -16.18 -54.24
C SER A 51 -6.98 -16.15 -54.88
N GLN A 52 -6.91 -16.01 -56.20
CA GLN A 52 -5.63 -15.80 -56.88
C GLN A 52 -5.12 -14.38 -56.62
N VAL A 53 -5.98 -13.40 -56.37
CA VAL A 53 -5.58 -11.98 -56.37
C VAL A 53 -5.58 -11.35 -54.98
N LEU A 54 -6.62 -11.60 -54.18
CA LEU A 54 -6.74 -11.01 -52.84
C LEU A 54 -5.58 -11.45 -51.94
N GLU A 55 -5.06 -10.50 -51.15
CA GLU A 55 -3.86 -10.63 -50.30
C GLU A 55 -2.54 -10.95 -51.04
N LYS A 56 -2.52 -10.93 -52.38
CA LYS A 56 -1.26 -11.02 -53.14
C LYS A 56 -0.61 -9.66 -53.29
N THR A 57 0.70 -9.67 -53.47
CA THR A 57 1.46 -8.46 -53.78
C THR A 57 1.21 -8.07 -55.22
N ALA A 58 1.01 -6.79 -55.45
CA ALA A 58 0.88 -6.17 -56.75
C ALA A 58 1.90 -5.04 -56.91
N TYR A 59 2.42 -4.91 -58.12
CA TYR A 59 3.47 -3.95 -58.49
C TYR A 59 3.00 -3.10 -59.67
N LEU A 60 2.66 -1.84 -59.40
CA LEU A 60 2.44 -0.86 -60.46
C LEU A 60 3.79 -0.25 -60.86
N LYS A 61 4.15 -0.32 -62.14
CA LYS A 61 5.38 0.27 -62.69
C LYS A 61 5.03 1.35 -63.72
N ILE A 62 5.61 2.54 -63.54
CA ILE A 62 5.48 3.70 -64.44
C ILE A 62 6.75 3.81 -65.26
N TRP A 63 6.63 3.73 -66.58
CA TRP A 63 7.76 3.69 -67.50
C TRP A 63 7.80 4.93 -68.38
N GLN A 64 9.00 5.47 -68.61
CA GLN A 64 9.27 6.41 -69.68
C GLN A 64 10.29 5.77 -70.61
N GLY A 65 9.85 5.36 -71.80
CA GLY A 65 10.68 4.56 -72.68
C GLY A 65 10.94 3.17 -72.08
N ASP A 66 12.22 2.81 -71.93
CA ASP A 66 12.67 1.57 -71.28
C ASP A 66 13.08 1.79 -69.81
N GLU A 67 12.99 3.03 -69.29
CA GLU A 67 13.35 3.37 -67.91
C GLU A 67 12.12 3.42 -66.99
N ILE A 68 12.21 2.73 -65.85
CA ILE A 68 11.18 2.80 -64.80
C ILE A 68 11.36 4.09 -64.02
N GLN A 69 10.36 4.96 -64.09
CA GLN A 69 10.34 6.24 -63.37
C GLN A 69 9.83 6.10 -61.94
N ARG A 70 8.94 5.13 -61.69
CA ARG A 70 8.36 4.89 -60.37
C ARG A 70 7.78 3.48 -60.26
N ARG A 71 7.83 2.90 -59.06
CA ARG A 71 7.07 1.70 -58.73
C ARG A 71 6.28 1.91 -57.45
N VAL A 72 5.21 1.14 -57.32
CA VAL A 72 4.37 1.09 -56.13
C VAL A 72 4.09 -0.38 -55.85
N LYS A 73 4.55 -0.85 -54.69
CA LYS A 73 4.35 -2.20 -54.16
C LYS A 73 3.26 -2.12 -53.11
N GLY A 74 2.32 -3.07 -53.15
CA GLY A 74 1.32 -3.19 -52.10
C GLY A 74 0.56 -4.49 -52.19
N MET A 75 -0.34 -4.69 -51.24
CA MET A 75 -1.21 -5.85 -51.15
C MET A 75 -2.58 -5.53 -51.76
N VAL A 76 -3.15 -6.46 -52.52
CA VAL A 76 -4.50 -6.30 -53.07
C VAL A 76 -5.55 -6.51 -51.97
N THR A 77 -6.35 -5.48 -51.70
CA THR A 77 -7.42 -5.51 -50.67
C THR A 77 -8.82 -5.58 -51.25
N PHE A 78 -8.98 -5.25 -52.52
CA PHE A 78 -10.25 -5.32 -53.24
C PHE A 78 -10.00 -5.70 -54.68
N PHE A 79 -10.84 -6.57 -55.22
CA PHE A 79 -10.81 -6.95 -56.63
C PHE A 79 -12.25 -7.19 -57.10
N GLU A 80 -12.60 -6.58 -58.23
CA GLU A 80 -13.93 -6.61 -58.82
C GLU A 80 -13.82 -6.96 -60.29
N GLN A 81 -14.66 -7.90 -60.73
CA GLN A 81 -14.86 -8.23 -62.13
C GLN A 81 -16.03 -7.41 -62.66
N GLY A 82 -15.77 -6.57 -63.66
CA GLY A 82 -16.75 -5.76 -64.35
C GLY A 82 -17.31 -6.44 -65.61
N GLU A 83 -17.71 -5.62 -66.58
CA GLU A 83 -18.32 -6.10 -67.82
C GLU A 83 -17.32 -6.86 -68.71
N ASN A 84 -17.85 -7.87 -69.41
CA ASN A 84 -17.16 -8.59 -70.47
C ASN A 84 -17.86 -8.26 -71.80
N ASP A 85 -17.13 -7.64 -72.73
CA ASP A 85 -17.66 -7.20 -74.03
C ASP A 85 -17.44 -8.23 -75.16
N GLY A 86 -16.94 -9.42 -74.83
CA GLY A 86 -16.59 -10.49 -75.76
C GLY A 86 -15.16 -10.38 -76.33
N ASN A 87 -14.50 -9.23 -76.23
CA ASN A 87 -13.10 -9.03 -76.64
C ASN A 87 -12.17 -8.89 -75.42
N GLN A 88 -12.67 -8.35 -74.31
CA GLN A 88 -11.93 -8.15 -73.08
C GLN A 88 -12.88 -8.16 -71.87
N THR A 89 -12.30 -8.39 -70.68
CA THR A 89 -13.02 -8.25 -69.39
C THR A 89 -12.43 -7.11 -68.59
N LEU A 90 -13.28 -6.21 -68.10
CA LEU A 90 -12.90 -5.10 -67.22
C LEU A 90 -12.72 -5.59 -65.78
N TYR A 91 -11.71 -5.08 -65.09
CA TYR A 91 -11.47 -5.33 -63.68
C TYR A 91 -11.14 -4.04 -62.93
N ARG A 92 -11.50 -3.99 -61.66
CA ARG A 92 -11.08 -2.95 -60.73
C ARG A 92 -10.34 -3.57 -59.56
N MET A 93 -9.22 -2.96 -59.19
CA MET A 93 -8.36 -3.43 -58.10
C MET A 93 -8.05 -2.28 -57.15
N GLN A 94 -8.08 -2.53 -55.84
CA GLN A 94 -7.49 -1.62 -54.85
C GLN A 94 -6.31 -2.27 -54.18
N ILE A 95 -5.20 -1.54 -54.16
CA ILE A 95 -3.91 -1.96 -53.60
C ILE A 95 -3.58 -1.00 -52.44
N ARG A 96 -3.19 -1.57 -51.31
CA ARG A 96 -2.88 -0.86 -50.05
C ARG A 96 -1.53 -1.32 -49.48
N PRO A 97 -0.86 -0.54 -48.62
CA PRO A 97 0.34 -1.02 -47.93
C PRO A 97 0.00 -2.20 -47.01
N PRO A 98 0.95 -3.11 -46.71
CA PRO A 98 0.74 -4.22 -45.78
C PRO A 98 0.22 -3.79 -44.39
N LEU A 99 0.62 -2.59 -43.93
CA LEU A 99 0.15 -1.97 -42.67
C LEU A 99 -1.38 -1.76 -42.62
N TRP A 100 -2.08 -1.75 -43.75
CA TRP A 100 -3.54 -1.66 -43.79
C TRP A 100 -4.25 -2.74 -42.97
N ARG A 101 -3.64 -3.93 -42.84
CA ARG A 101 -4.17 -5.02 -41.99
C ARG A 101 -4.29 -4.64 -40.52
N ALA A 102 -3.45 -3.73 -40.03
CA ALA A 102 -3.52 -3.23 -38.66
C ALA A 102 -4.85 -2.49 -38.36
N GLY A 103 -5.58 -2.03 -39.39
CA GLY A 103 -6.92 -1.46 -39.24
C GLY A 103 -8.04 -2.50 -39.11
N LEU A 104 -7.76 -3.78 -39.33
CA LEU A 104 -8.76 -4.86 -39.24
C LEU A 104 -8.80 -5.53 -37.86
N ARG A 105 -7.76 -5.33 -37.04
CA ARG A 105 -7.63 -5.95 -35.71
C ARG A 105 -7.75 -4.89 -34.61
N GLN A 106 -8.70 -5.10 -33.71
CA GLN A 106 -8.87 -4.32 -32.47
C GLN A 106 -8.33 -5.11 -31.27
N ASN A 107 -7.65 -4.43 -30.35
CA ASN A 107 -6.96 -5.10 -29.24
C ASN A 107 -6.95 -4.27 -27.94
N SER A 108 -6.73 -4.98 -26.82
CA SER A 108 -6.43 -4.38 -25.51
C SER A 108 -5.20 -5.05 -24.91
N ARG A 109 -4.15 -4.28 -24.65
CA ARG A 109 -2.85 -4.78 -24.14
C ARG A 109 -2.03 -3.70 -23.45
N ILE A 110 -1.01 -4.13 -22.74
CA ILE A 110 -0.11 -3.28 -21.97
C ILE A 110 1.33 -3.51 -22.43
N PHE A 111 2.01 -2.42 -22.76
CA PHE A 111 3.47 -2.33 -22.94
C PHE A 111 4.11 -1.72 -21.69
N GLN A 112 5.20 -2.31 -21.20
CA GLN A 112 5.83 -1.91 -19.95
C GLN A 112 7.34 -1.72 -20.09
N ASN A 113 7.82 -0.53 -19.75
CA ASN A 113 9.23 -0.14 -19.84
C ASN A 113 9.80 -0.28 -21.26
N GLU A 114 8.97 -0.02 -22.27
CA GLU A 114 9.34 -0.08 -23.68
C GLU A 114 9.36 1.31 -24.30
N ASP A 115 10.31 1.56 -25.20
CA ASP A 115 10.37 2.78 -26.01
C ASP A 115 9.43 2.70 -27.22
N ILE A 116 9.25 3.84 -27.90
CA ILE A 116 8.33 3.92 -29.02
C ILE A 116 8.73 3.00 -30.18
N GLU A 117 10.03 2.83 -30.44
CA GLU A 117 10.51 1.98 -31.51
C GLU A 117 10.13 0.51 -31.26
N THR A 118 10.31 0.04 -30.02
CA THR A 118 9.92 -1.31 -29.60
C THR A 118 8.40 -1.50 -29.68
N ILE A 119 7.62 -0.53 -29.19
CA ILE A 119 6.15 -0.57 -29.22
C ILE A 119 5.67 -0.66 -30.67
N LEU A 120 6.09 0.28 -31.53
CA LEU A 120 5.67 0.30 -32.93
C LEU A 120 6.19 -0.93 -33.69
N GLY A 121 7.42 -1.36 -33.43
CA GLY A 121 8.00 -2.57 -34.02
C GLY A 121 7.18 -3.82 -33.72
N THR A 122 6.66 -3.95 -32.49
CA THR A 122 5.75 -5.04 -32.11
C THR A 122 4.45 -5.00 -32.93
N ILE A 123 3.84 -3.82 -33.08
CA ILE A 123 2.63 -3.64 -33.89
C ILE A 123 2.87 -4.03 -35.35
N LEU A 124 4.00 -3.59 -35.92
CA LEU A 124 4.39 -3.86 -37.30
C LEU A 124 4.65 -5.35 -37.52
N GLN A 125 5.40 -6.00 -36.63
CA GLN A 125 5.72 -7.42 -36.72
C GLN A 125 4.47 -8.30 -36.66
N GLU A 126 3.55 -8.02 -35.73
CA GLU A 126 2.31 -8.80 -35.58
C GLU A 126 1.34 -8.64 -36.76
N ASN A 127 1.52 -7.58 -37.57
CA ASN A 127 0.75 -7.31 -38.78
C ASN A 127 1.59 -7.58 -40.04
N ASP A 128 2.58 -8.49 -39.96
CA ASP A 128 3.56 -8.87 -40.98
C ASP A 128 4.08 -7.71 -41.85
N VAL A 129 4.39 -6.57 -41.23
CA VAL A 129 5.12 -5.47 -41.86
C VAL A 129 6.61 -5.67 -41.56
N THR A 130 7.30 -6.38 -42.44
CA THR A 130 8.70 -6.79 -42.24
C THR A 130 9.71 -5.76 -42.73
N GLU A 131 9.33 -4.94 -43.72
CA GLU A 131 10.17 -3.90 -44.32
C GLU A 131 9.82 -2.54 -43.71
N TRP A 132 10.55 -2.11 -42.69
CA TRP A 132 10.38 -0.78 -42.09
C TRP A 132 11.71 -0.19 -41.58
N SER A 133 11.75 1.12 -41.36
CA SER A 133 12.96 1.83 -40.93
C SER A 133 12.65 2.96 -39.95
N PRO A 134 13.17 2.89 -38.70
CA PRO A 134 13.10 4.00 -37.75
C PRO A 134 14.24 5.00 -38.00
N LEU A 135 13.89 6.17 -38.54
CA LEU A 135 14.79 7.31 -38.70
C LEU A 135 14.52 8.36 -37.62
N LEU A 136 14.76 7.96 -36.36
CA LEU A 136 14.52 8.78 -35.17
C LEU A 136 15.82 9.46 -34.74
N SER A 137 15.83 10.78 -34.76
CA SER A 137 16.97 11.65 -34.40
C SER A 137 16.85 12.25 -33.00
N GLU A 138 15.63 12.29 -32.45
CA GLU A 138 15.31 12.82 -31.14
C GLU A 138 15.22 11.68 -30.10
N SER A 139 15.27 12.05 -28.81
CA SER A 139 15.18 11.07 -27.73
C SER A 139 13.72 10.72 -27.42
N HIS A 140 13.38 9.43 -27.55
CA HIS A 140 12.09 8.85 -27.20
C HIS A 140 12.22 7.84 -26.05
N PRO A 141 12.28 8.29 -24.78
CA PRO A 141 12.55 7.41 -23.66
C PRO A 141 11.41 6.42 -23.41
N ALA A 142 11.78 5.26 -22.88
CA ALA A 142 10.86 4.18 -22.53
C ALA A 142 9.70 4.67 -21.65
N ARG A 143 8.50 4.19 -21.96
CA ARG A 143 7.27 4.43 -21.21
C ARG A 143 7.16 3.37 -20.13
N GLU A 144 7.01 3.79 -18.86
CA GLU A 144 6.81 2.87 -17.74
C GLU A 144 5.55 2.01 -17.92
N PHE A 145 4.50 2.59 -18.51
CA PHE A 145 3.22 1.95 -18.74
C PHE A 145 2.54 2.62 -19.94
N CYS A 146 2.16 1.83 -20.94
CA CYS A 146 1.42 2.29 -22.11
C CYS A 146 0.40 1.23 -22.53
N VAL A 147 -0.84 1.65 -22.72
CA VAL A 147 -1.97 0.77 -22.98
C VAL A 147 -2.54 1.07 -24.36
N GLN A 148 -2.72 0.01 -25.14
CA GLN A 148 -3.66 -0.02 -26.26
C GLN A 148 -4.98 -0.48 -25.66
N PHE A 149 -6.04 0.33 -25.76
CA PHE A 149 -7.33 0.02 -25.13
C PHE A 149 -8.46 0.16 -26.13
N GLU A 150 -9.05 -0.97 -26.52
CA GLU A 150 -10.21 -1.04 -27.42
C GLU A 150 -10.06 -0.23 -28.73
N GLU A 151 -8.84 -0.10 -29.23
CA GLU A 151 -8.53 0.60 -30.48
C GLU A 151 -7.85 -0.36 -31.48
N THR A 152 -7.95 -0.06 -32.78
CA THR A 152 -7.25 -0.85 -33.78
C THR A 152 -5.74 -0.70 -33.64
N ASP A 153 -4.96 -1.68 -34.11
CA ASP A 153 -3.51 -1.55 -34.10
C ASP A 153 -3.02 -0.36 -34.94
N TYR A 154 -3.73 -0.05 -36.03
CA TYR A 154 -3.45 1.12 -36.85
C TYR A 154 -3.73 2.43 -36.10
N ASP A 155 -4.88 2.54 -35.44
CA ASP A 155 -5.23 3.74 -34.66
C ASP A 155 -4.24 3.94 -33.49
N PHE A 156 -3.86 2.85 -32.82
CA PHE A 156 -2.82 2.86 -31.79
C PHE A 156 -1.49 3.37 -32.34
N LEU A 157 -1.02 2.81 -33.47
CA LEU A 157 0.23 3.25 -34.11
C LEU A 157 0.17 4.73 -34.50
N CYS A 158 -0.91 5.17 -35.13
CA CYS A 158 -1.10 6.57 -35.52
C CYS A 158 -1.08 7.50 -34.31
N ARG A 159 -1.80 7.14 -33.24
CA ARG A 159 -1.84 7.91 -31.99
C ARG A 159 -0.48 7.98 -31.33
N MET A 160 0.21 6.85 -31.21
CA MET A 160 1.53 6.77 -30.59
C MET A 160 2.58 7.54 -31.39
N ALA A 161 2.55 7.43 -32.73
CA ALA A 161 3.39 8.23 -33.61
C ALA A 161 3.10 9.73 -33.44
N ALA A 162 1.83 10.14 -33.44
CA ALA A 162 1.45 11.54 -33.24
C ALA A 162 1.88 12.10 -31.87
N GLU A 163 1.73 11.33 -30.77
CA GLU A 163 2.20 11.70 -29.43
C GLU A 163 3.72 11.91 -29.37
N GLU A 164 4.49 11.13 -30.15
CA GLU A 164 5.95 11.24 -30.24
C GLU A 164 6.40 12.17 -31.38
N GLY A 165 5.47 12.85 -32.05
CA GLY A 165 5.78 13.67 -33.23
C GLY A 165 6.25 12.89 -34.46
N ILE A 166 6.22 11.56 -34.44
CA ILE A 166 6.69 10.73 -35.56
C ILE A 166 5.68 10.81 -36.70
N PHE A 167 6.15 11.14 -37.90
CA PHE A 167 5.38 10.95 -39.12
C PHE A 167 5.90 9.73 -39.88
N PHE A 168 5.04 9.12 -40.69
CA PHE A 168 5.45 7.96 -41.49
C PHE A 168 5.05 8.08 -42.95
N TYR A 169 5.76 7.35 -43.81
CA TYR A 169 5.47 7.26 -45.24
C TYR A 169 6.06 5.96 -45.79
N GLU A 170 5.68 5.61 -47.01
CA GLU A 170 6.20 4.43 -47.71
C GLU A 170 7.30 4.89 -48.67
N GLU A 171 8.54 4.48 -48.42
CA GLU A 171 9.68 4.74 -49.30
C GLU A 171 9.86 3.56 -50.26
N HIS A 172 10.07 3.88 -51.53
CA HIS A 172 10.27 2.91 -52.58
C HIS A 172 11.73 2.93 -53.07
N ALA A 173 12.34 1.76 -53.22
CA ALA A 173 13.73 1.65 -53.66
C ALA A 173 13.89 2.00 -55.16
N LEU A 174 14.72 2.98 -55.50
CA LEU A 174 14.90 3.40 -56.91
C LEU A 174 15.39 2.29 -57.85
N LYS A 175 16.10 1.27 -57.32
CA LYS A 175 16.80 0.23 -58.09
C LYS A 175 16.24 -1.19 -57.91
N SER A 176 15.29 -1.41 -57.00
CA SER A 176 14.64 -2.70 -56.78
C SER A 176 13.12 -2.52 -56.72
N ASP A 177 12.38 -3.62 -56.55
CA ASP A 177 10.93 -3.59 -56.34
C ASP A 177 10.59 -3.53 -54.83
N ASP A 178 11.55 -3.15 -53.98
CA ASP A 178 11.38 -3.08 -52.52
C ASP A 178 10.65 -1.79 -52.10
N GLN A 179 9.84 -1.89 -51.04
CA GLN A 179 9.12 -0.75 -50.49
C GLN A 179 8.99 -0.93 -48.97
N SER A 180 9.45 0.07 -48.23
CA SER A 180 9.51 0.03 -46.77
C SER A 180 8.73 1.18 -46.13
N LEU A 181 8.13 0.89 -44.98
CA LEU A 181 7.54 1.89 -44.11
C LEU A 181 8.64 2.65 -43.37
N VAL A 182 8.74 3.96 -43.56
CA VAL A 182 9.71 4.81 -42.88
C VAL A 182 9.00 5.58 -41.78
N LEU A 183 9.48 5.45 -40.54
CA LEU A 183 9.07 6.23 -39.38
C LEU A 183 10.12 7.32 -39.15
N CYS A 184 9.71 8.58 -39.08
CA CYS A 184 10.64 9.71 -39.06
C CYS A 184 10.18 10.80 -38.10
N ASP A 185 11.12 11.38 -37.35
CA ASP A 185 10.86 12.47 -36.41
C ASP A 185 11.46 13.81 -36.84
N THR A 186 12.06 13.90 -38.04
CA THR A 186 12.63 15.16 -38.52
C THR A 186 12.70 15.20 -40.03
N VAL A 187 12.41 16.37 -40.60
CA VAL A 187 12.59 16.61 -42.05
C VAL A 187 14.03 16.36 -42.53
N ARG A 188 15.01 16.43 -41.61
CA ARG A 188 16.44 16.23 -41.92
C ARG A 188 16.81 14.80 -42.31
N SER A 189 16.02 13.82 -41.87
CA SER A 189 16.25 12.40 -42.20
C SER A 189 15.62 12.02 -43.55
N LEU A 190 14.90 12.94 -44.21
CA LEU A 190 14.36 12.69 -45.55
C LEU A 190 15.47 12.72 -46.60
N PRO A 191 15.33 11.94 -47.69
CA PRO A 191 16.26 11.95 -48.81
C PRO A 191 16.58 13.36 -49.34
N ASP A 192 17.73 13.47 -50.02
CA ASP A 192 18.16 14.72 -50.64
C ASP A 192 17.11 15.29 -51.60
N THR A 193 17.03 16.62 -51.60
CA THR A 193 16.13 17.35 -52.49
C THR A 193 16.52 17.17 -53.95
N PHE A 194 15.54 17.20 -54.85
CA PHE A 194 15.77 17.26 -56.28
C PHE A 194 15.16 18.53 -56.87
N GLU A 195 15.80 19.07 -57.90
CA GLU A 195 15.32 20.28 -58.56
C GLU A 195 14.14 19.97 -59.48
N ILE A 196 13.14 20.84 -59.46
CA ILE A 196 12.04 20.80 -60.42
C ILE A 196 11.68 22.22 -60.91
N PRO A 197 11.74 22.47 -62.23
CA PRO A 197 11.52 23.80 -62.77
C PRO A 197 10.03 24.17 -62.77
N TRP A 198 9.76 25.46 -62.60
CA TRP A 198 8.47 26.08 -62.86
C TRP A 198 8.26 26.31 -64.35
N ASN A 199 7.15 25.84 -64.89
CA ASN A 199 6.71 26.17 -66.25
C ASN A 199 5.17 26.12 -66.35
N PRO A 200 4.48 27.27 -66.39
CA PRO A 200 3.03 27.33 -66.45
C PRO A 200 2.47 27.03 -67.86
N ASN A 201 3.33 26.89 -68.87
CA ASN A 201 2.89 26.62 -70.24
C ASN A 201 2.61 25.13 -70.44
N THR A 202 1.33 24.76 -70.33
CA THR A 202 0.86 23.38 -70.55
C THR A 202 0.52 23.07 -72.01
N ARG A 203 0.69 24.02 -72.94
CA ARG A 203 0.26 23.90 -74.35
C ARG A 203 1.33 23.34 -75.29
N THR A 204 2.60 23.54 -74.97
CA THR A 204 3.73 22.96 -75.71
C THR A 204 4.18 21.67 -75.04
N GLU A 205 4.59 20.69 -75.83
CA GLU A 205 5.18 19.46 -75.31
C GLU A 205 6.47 19.80 -74.57
N VAL A 206 6.45 19.69 -73.24
CA VAL A 206 7.62 19.94 -72.39
C VAL A 206 8.33 18.61 -72.20
N SER A 207 9.57 18.51 -72.65
CA SER A 207 10.39 17.30 -72.53
C SER A 207 10.88 17.00 -71.12
N ILE A 208 10.87 18.00 -70.22
CA ILE A 208 11.34 17.90 -68.84
C ILE A 208 10.15 18.04 -67.88
N PRO A 209 9.97 17.13 -66.92
CA PRO A 209 8.94 17.26 -65.88
C PRO A 209 9.07 18.60 -65.14
N CYS A 210 7.99 19.36 -65.08
CA CYS A 210 7.95 20.68 -64.47
C CYS A 210 6.71 20.85 -63.58
N ILE A 211 6.70 21.87 -62.74
CA ILE A 211 5.52 22.31 -61.99
C ILE A 211 4.80 23.35 -62.83
N SER A 212 3.52 23.11 -63.11
CA SER A 212 2.68 23.95 -63.98
C SER A 212 1.67 24.82 -63.23
N GLN A 213 1.32 24.43 -62.01
CA GLN A 213 0.56 25.25 -61.07
C GLN A 213 1.20 25.14 -59.69
N PHE A 214 1.29 26.25 -58.97
CA PHE A 214 1.83 26.30 -57.62
C PHE A 214 1.12 27.42 -56.86
N ARG A 215 0.26 27.03 -55.91
CA ARG A 215 -0.60 27.93 -55.13
C ARG A 215 -0.13 27.90 -53.68
N HIS A 216 0.62 28.92 -53.28
CA HIS A 216 1.06 29.11 -51.89
C HIS A 216 -0.05 29.78 -51.08
N SER A 217 -0.31 29.26 -49.89
CA SER A 217 -1.38 29.73 -49.00
C SER A 217 -0.98 29.59 -47.53
N ALA A 218 -1.52 30.48 -46.70
CA ALA A 218 -1.37 30.42 -45.25
C ALA A 218 -2.72 30.62 -44.56
N GLN A 219 -2.88 30.08 -43.35
CA GLN A 219 -4.12 30.17 -42.58
C GLN A 219 -3.86 30.28 -41.07
N ILE A 220 -4.81 30.88 -40.36
CA ILE A 220 -4.77 30.99 -38.90
C ILE A 220 -4.80 29.60 -38.26
N ARG A 221 -3.86 29.35 -37.36
CA ARG A 221 -3.71 28.16 -36.52
C ARG A 221 -3.31 28.57 -35.10
N PRO A 222 -3.37 27.67 -34.10
CA PRO A 222 -2.98 28.01 -32.73
C PRO A 222 -1.64 28.74 -32.65
N SER A 223 -1.54 29.69 -31.72
CA SER A 223 -0.36 30.54 -31.50
C SER A 223 0.64 29.89 -30.55
N SER A 224 0.14 29.20 -29.53
CA SER A 224 0.96 28.53 -28.53
C SER A 224 0.27 27.27 -28.01
N VAL A 225 1.07 26.34 -27.52
CA VAL A 225 0.63 25.19 -26.74
C VAL A 225 1.22 25.32 -25.35
N VAL A 226 0.37 25.16 -24.33
CA VAL A 226 0.77 25.06 -22.93
C VAL A 226 0.27 23.73 -22.39
N THR A 227 1.19 22.85 -22.00
CA THR A 227 0.84 21.57 -21.37
C THR A 227 1.10 21.65 -19.88
N LYS A 228 0.27 20.96 -19.08
CA LYS A 228 0.51 20.78 -17.64
C LYS A 228 0.30 19.34 -17.22
N ASP A 229 1.09 18.87 -16.25
CA ASP A 229 0.88 17.57 -15.62
C ASP A 229 1.23 17.59 -14.12
N TYR A 230 0.89 16.50 -13.42
CA TYR A 230 1.14 16.29 -12.00
C TYR A 230 1.83 14.94 -11.76
N THR A 231 2.88 14.96 -10.92
CA THR A 231 3.46 13.73 -10.37
C THR A 231 3.44 13.76 -8.85
N PHE A 232 2.88 12.71 -8.26
CA PHE A 232 2.81 12.58 -6.81
C PHE A 232 4.19 12.43 -6.15
N LYS A 233 5.21 12.03 -6.92
CA LYS A 233 6.60 11.95 -6.43
C LYS A 233 7.23 13.33 -6.23
N ARG A 234 6.72 14.37 -6.90
CA ARG A 234 7.20 15.76 -6.80
C ARG A 234 6.01 16.73 -6.87
N PRO A 235 5.13 16.78 -5.84
CA PRO A 235 3.88 17.53 -5.90
C PRO A 235 4.05 19.04 -6.08
N GLY A 236 5.20 19.61 -5.71
CA GLY A 236 5.54 21.01 -5.92
C GLY A 236 6.20 21.33 -7.27
N TRP A 237 6.48 20.33 -8.11
CA TRP A 237 7.01 20.57 -9.45
C TRP A 237 5.92 21.19 -10.33
N ALA A 238 6.23 22.33 -10.97
CA ALA A 238 5.24 23.08 -11.76
C ALA A 238 4.62 22.27 -12.90
N GLY A 239 5.38 21.32 -13.47
CA GLY A 239 4.91 20.41 -14.51
C GLY A 239 4.35 21.12 -15.75
N ARG A 240 4.75 22.38 -15.99
CA ARG A 240 4.23 23.23 -17.07
C ARG A 240 5.29 23.41 -18.15
N PHE A 241 4.95 23.13 -19.40
CA PHE A 241 5.78 23.42 -20.56
C PHE A 241 4.98 24.22 -21.57
N GLU A 242 5.68 25.05 -22.34
CA GLU A 242 5.08 25.96 -23.30
C GLU A 242 5.92 25.98 -24.57
N HIS A 243 5.25 26.03 -25.71
CA HIS A 243 5.88 26.20 -27.01
C HIS A 243 5.08 27.19 -27.86
N GLU A 244 5.75 28.22 -28.34
CA GLU A 244 5.20 29.18 -29.29
C GLU A 244 5.42 28.65 -30.72
N GLY A 245 4.41 28.77 -31.58
CA GLY A 245 4.58 28.41 -32.98
C GLY A 245 5.41 29.44 -33.76
N GLU A 246 6.02 29.01 -34.86
CA GLU A 246 6.85 29.87 -35.71
C GLU A 246 6.04 30.75 -36.68
N SER A 247 6.68 31.80 -37.19
CA SER A 247 6.17 32.71 -38.25
C SER A 247 4.79 33.33 -37.94
N GLN A 248 4.68 34.02 -36.80
CA GLN A 248 3.42 34.53 -36.24
C GLN A 248 3.23 36.05 -36.30
N GLU A 249 3.98 36.77 -37.13
CA GLU A 249 3.99 38.25 -37.17
C GLU A 249 2.60 38.89 -37.34
N TRP A 250 1.67 38.18 -37.99
CA TRP A 250 0.30 38.59 -38.30
C TRP A 250 -0.76 37.92 -37.40
N LEU A 251 -0.35 37.08 -36.46
CA LEU A 251 -1.23 36.27 -35.62
C LEU A 251 -1.42 36.93 -34.25
N ARG A 252 -2.64 36.83 -33.70
CA ARG A 252 -2.89 37.21 -32.30
C ARG A 252 -2.37 36.11 -31.37
N THR A 253 -1.79 36.50 -30.24
CA THR A 253 -1.26 35.57 -29.22
C THR A 253 -2.35 34.85 -28.41
N GLN A 254 -3.63 35.22 -28.58
CA GLN A 254 -4.75 34.66 -27.82
C GLN A 254 -5.18 33.23 -28.22
N TYR A 255 -4.65 32.67 -29.30
CA TYR A 255 -5.05 31.36 -29.82
C TYR A 255 -4.24 30.23 -29.16
N GLU A 256 -4.19 30.24 -27.83
CA GLU A 256 -3.50 29.24 -27.02
C GLU A 256 -4.32 27.94 -26.94
N VAL A 257 -3.62 26.80 -27.03
CA VAL A 257 -4.14 25.49 -26.64
C VAL A 257 -3.54 25.12 -25.29
N PHE A 258 -4.39 25.05 -24.26
CA PHE A 258 -4.01 24.54 -22.95
C PHE A 258 -4.44 23.09 -22.80
N ASP A 259 -3.51 22.21 -22.43
CA ASP A 259 -3.75 20.77 -22.31
C ASP A 259 -3.35 20.20 -20.94
N TYR A 260 -4.24 19.40 -20.35
CA TYR A 260 -4.03 18.70 -19.08
C TYR A 260 -4.84 17.39 -19.06
N PRO A 261 -4.23 16.24 -18.74
CA PRO A 261 -2.82 16.05 -18.36
C PRO A 261 -1.88 15.94 -19.58
N GLY A 262 -0.66 16.49 -19.46
CA GLY A 262 0.35 16.51 -20.52
C GLY A 262 1.15 15.20 -20.71
N ARG A 263 0.99 14.21 -19.82
CA ARG A 263 1.59 12.86 -19.83
C ARG A 263 3.10 12.81 -19.70
N TYR A 264 3.64 13.54 -18.74
CA TYR A 264 5.07 13.54 -18.47
C TYR A 264 5.36 13.77 -16.99
N LYS A 265 6.54 13.30 -16.56
CA LYS A 265 7.03 13.44 -15.18
C LYS A 265 8.41 14.12 -15.08
N ASP A 266 8.92 14.62 -16.21
CA ASP A 266 10.25 15.22 -16.35
C ASP A 266 10.31 16.24 -17.50
N ALA A 267 11.52 16.60 -17.94
CA ALA A 267 11.80 17.59 -18.97
C ALA A 267 11.28 17.22 -20.37
N ARG A 268 10.89 15.97 -20.61
CA ARG A 268 10.33 15.51 -21.89
C ARG A 268 9.05 16.27 -22.30
N GLY A 269 8.32 16.83 -21.33
CA GLY A 269 7.15 17.67 -21.62
C GLY A 269 7.45 18.85 -22.55
N LYS A 270 8.71 19.31 -22.63
CA LYS A 270 9.13 20.32 -23.61
C LYS A 270 9.00 19.82 -25.06
N ASN A 271 9.39 18.58 -25.33
CA ASN A 271 9.29 18.00 -26.66
C ASN A 271 7.83 17.73 -27.02
N LEU A 272 7.03 17.20 -26.08
CA LEU A 272 5.61 16.94 -26.28
C LEU A 272 4.83 18.23 -26.62
N ALA A 273 5.07 19.32 -25.88
CA ALA A 273 4.46 20.61 -26.17
C ALA A 273 4.86 21.15 -27.57
N ARG A 274 6.12 20.97 -27.96
CA ARG A 274 6.61 21.35 -29.30
C ARG A 274 5.95 20.51 -30.40
N TRP A 275 5.97 19.19 -30.28
CA TRP A 275 5.39 18.29 -31.30
C TRP A 275 3.88 18.52 -31.45
N GLN A 276 3.16 18.77 -30.35
CA GLN A 276 1.75 19.15 -30.37
C GLN A 276 1.54 20.48 -31.11
N MET A 277 2.39 21.48 -30.86
CA MET A 277 2.33 22.78 -31.53
C MET A 277 2.61 22.66 -33.04
N GLU A 278 3.68 21.95 -33.41
CA GLU A 278 4.02 21.64 -34.81
C GLU A 278 2.88 20.89 -35.52
N GLY A 279 2.24 19.93 -34.84
CA GLY A 279 1.10 19.18 -35.36
C GLY A 279 -0.13 20.05 -35.62
N TRP A 280 -0.53 20.91 -34.67
CA TRP A 280 -1.63 21.87 -34.87
C TRP A 280 -1.37 22.87 -36.00
N ARG A 281 -0.08 23.14 -36.30
CA ARG A 281 0.36 24.09 -37.34
C ARG A 281 0.85 23.40 -38.61
N ASN A 282 0.68 22.09 -38.75
CA ASN A 282 1.19 21.30 -39.89
C ASN A 282 0.61 21.71 -41.26
N CYS A 283 -0.46 22.51 -41.26
CA CYS A 283 -1.09 23.10 -42.43
C CYS A 283 -1.21 24.63 -42.34
N ALA A 284 -0.47 25.29 -41.43
CA ALA A 284 -0.50 26.75 -41.27
C ALA A 284 0.02 27.50 -42.50
N GLU A 285 1.00 26.91 -43.20
CA GLU A 285 1.57 27.41 -44.45
C GLU A 285 1.82 26.22 -45.38
N ILE A 286 1.18 26.21 -46.55
CA ILE A 286 1.27 25.13 -47.53
C ILE A 286 1.37 25.69 -48.95
N ALA A 287 1.86 24.90 -49.89
CA ALA A 287 1.65 25.15 -51.31
C ALA A 287 1.06 23.92 -52.01
N GLN A 288 0.06 24.14 -52.85
CA GLN A 288 -0.56 23.10 -53.68
C GLN A 288 -0.07 23.23 -55.12
N GLY A 289 0.44 22.13 -55.67
CA GLY A 289 1.03 22.12 -57.00
C GLY A 289 0.42 21.09 -57.96
N LYS A 290 0.63 21.33 -59.26
CA LYS A 290 0.36 20.36 -60.34
C LYS A 290 1.62 20.10 -61.15
N SER A 291 1.96 18.82 -61.36
CA SER A 291 3.09 18.39 -62.18
C SER A 291 2.74 17.11 -62.95
N ARG A 292 3.53 16.77 -63.96
CA ARG A 292 3.50 15.45 -64.61
C ARG A 292 4.62 14.53 -64.10
N SER A 293 5.35 14.95 -63.06
CA SER A 293 6.42 14.16 -62.49
C SER A 293 5.88 13.07 -61.58
N PRO A 294 6.19 11.79 -61.84
CA PRO A 294 5.93 10.73 -60.87
C PRO A 294 6.88 10.82 -59.67
N ALA A 295 7.95 11.63 -59.73
CA ALA A 295 8.99 11.77 -58.69
C ALA A 295 8.55 12.53 -57.42
N ILE A 296 7.37 13.15 -57.43
CA ILE A 296 6.84 13.93 -56.30
C ILE A 296 5.87 13.04 -55.51
N TRP A 297 6.27 12.63 -54.30
CA TRP A 297 5.44 11.89 -53.35
C TRP A 297 5.85 12.17 -51.91
N PRO A 298 5.00 11.85 -50.91
CA PRO A 298 5.31 12.07 -49.50
C PRO A 298 6.59 11.39 -49.05
N GLY A 299 7.44 12.10 -48.30
CA GLY A 299 8.78 11.62 -47.92
C GLY A 299 9.91 12.18 -48.79
N ARG A 300 9.59 12.83 -49.91
CA ARG A 300 10.56 13.55 -50.73
C ARG A 300 10.63 15.03 -50.37
N ARG A 301 11.77 15.66 -50.71
CA ARG A 301 11.95 17.10 -50.75
C ARG A 301 12.16 17.55 -52.19
N ILE A 302 11.60 18.70 -52.54
CA ILE A 302 11.76 19.32 -53.86
C ILE A 302 12.38 20.71 -53.72
N SER A 303 13.22 21.09 -54.67
CA SER A 303 13.72 22.45 -54.81
C SER A 303 13.02 23.09 -56.01
N LEU A 304 12.10 24.01 -55.76
CA LEU A 304 11.40 24.73 -56.83
C LEU A 304 12.37 25.74 -57.46
N THR A 305 12.52 25.73 -58.79
CA THR A 305 13.39 26.66 -59.51
C THR A 305 12.66 27.41 -60.62
N GLY A 306 13.09 28.63 -60.93
CA GLY A 306 12.55 29.42 -62.04
C GLY A 306 11.15 30.01 -61.84
N HIS A 307 10.59 29.97 -60.62
CA HIS A 307 9.31 30.61 -60.31
C HIS A 307 9.47 32.15 -60.26
N PRO A 308 8.59 32.96 -60.91
CA PRO A 308 8.71 34.43 -60.93
C PRO A 308 8.74 35.07 -59.54
N GLN A 309 8.03 34.48 -58.58
CA GLN A 309 8.10 34.87 -57.17
C GLN A 309 9.32 34.21 -56.51
N VAL A 310 10.37 35.01 -56.28
CA VAL A 310 11.68 34.55 -55.79
C VAL A 310 11.57 33.77 -54.47
N SER A 311 10.71 34.21 -53.53
CA SER A 311 10.55 33.57 -52.22
C SER A 311 10.02 32.14 -52.27
N LEU A 312 9.43 31.71 -53.40
CA LEU A 312 8.94 30.34 -53.58
C LEU A 312 10.03 29.40 -54.12
N ASN A 313 11.14 29.95 -54.65
CA ASN A 313 12.28 29.16 -55.12
C ASN A 313 13.15 28.72 -53.93
N ARG A 314 12.68 27.70 -53.22
CA ARG A 314 13.27 27.15 -52.00
C ARG A 314 12.98 25.66 -51.91
N GLU A 315 13.51 25.02 -50.88
CA GLU A 315 13.15 23.64 -50.56
C GLU A 315 11.76 23.53 -49.92
N TRP A 316 11.03 22.52 -50.37
CA TRP A 316 9.69 22.17 -49.94
C TRP A 316 9.62 20.68 -49.59
N GLN A 317 9.03 20.34 -48.45
CA GLN A 317 8.74 18.97 -48.04
C GLN A 317 7.40 18.54 -48.64
N VAL A 318 7.36 17.40 -49.34
CA VAL A 318 6.12 16.85 -49.90
C VAL A 318 5.31 16.16 -48.81
N VAL A 319 4.05 16.58 -48.65
CA VAL A 319 3.13 16.10 -47.60
C VAL A 319 2.06 15.17 -48.16
N SER A 320 1.55 15.45 -49.36
CA SER A 320 0.58 14.60 -50.05
C SER A 320 0.77 14.62 -51.56
N SER A 321 0.32 13.56 -52.23
CA SER A 321 0.32 13.42 -53.69
C SER A 321 -0.87 12.57 -54.14
N ASP A 322 -1.57 13.05 -55.15
CA ASP A 322 -2.64 12.37 -55.89
C ASP A 322 -2.21 12.24 -57.35
N LEU A 323 -1.67 11.06 -57.68
CA LEU A 323 -1.11 10.72 -58.98
C LEU A 323 -2.11 9.93 -59.81
N HIS A 324 -2.49 10.47 -60.96
CA HIS A 324 -3.37 9.85 -61.92
C HIS A 324 -2.60 9.46 -63.17
N GLY A 325 -2.80 8.22 -63.63
CA GLY A 325 -2.34 7.77 -64.95
C GLY A 325 -3.52 7.32 -65.80
N ASN A 326 -3.52 7.69 -67.08
CA ASN A 326 -4.50 7.22 -68.05
C ASN A 326 -3.81 6.66 -69.29
N GLN A 327 -4.16 5.43 -69.65
CA GLN A 327 -3.62 4.65 -70.77
C GLN A 327 -4.79 4.18 -71.65
N PRO A 328 -5.45 5.11 -72.38
CA PRO A 328 -6.69 4.83 -73.09
C PRO A 328 -6.54 3.79 -74.21
N GLN A 329 -5.32 3.60 -74.75
CA GLN A 329 -5.01 2.58 -75.75
C GLN A 329 -5.14 1.14 -75.27
N ALA A 330 -5.28 0.91 -73.97
CA ALA A 330 -5.61 -0.41 -73.43
C ALA A 330 -7.03 -0.86 -73.82
N LEU A 331 -7.93 0.09 -74.12
CA LEU A 331 -9.30 -0.17 -74.57
C LEU A 331 -9.42 -0.13 -76.11
N PRO A 332 -10.20 -1.03 -76.73
CA PRO A 332 -10.54 -0.99 -78.14
C PRO A 332 -11.27 0.31 -78.52
N GLY A 333 -10.90 0.93 -79.65
CA GLY A 333 -11.55 2.14 -80.17
C GLY A 333 -10.90 3.48 -79.78
N SER A 334 -9.94 3.50 -78.85
CA SER A 334 -9.21 4.70 -78.42
C SER A 334 -8.01 5.07 -79.31
N HIS A 335 -8.16 4.95 -80.63
CA HIS A 335 -7.06 5.20 -81.56
C HIS A 335 -6.72 6.71 -81.62
N GLY A 336 -5.53 7.10 -81.13
CA GLY A 336 -4.99 8.45 -81.25
C GLY A 336 -4.84 9.24 -79.95
N ALA A 337 -5.33 8.75 -78.81
CA ALA A 337 -5.07 9.34 -77.49
C ALA A 337 -3.80 8.73 -76.88
N GLY A 338 -2.85 9.56 -76.48
CA GLY A 338 -1.60 9.12 -75.83
C GLY A 338 -1.78 8.85 -74.33
N THR A 339 -0.83 8.12 -73.75
CA THR A 339 -0.76 7.93 -72.29
C THR A 339 -0.49 9.27 -71.59
N THR A 340 -1.24 9.59 -70.54
CA THR A 340 -1.06 10.80 -69.74
C THR A 340 -0.83 10.49 -68.27
N ILE A 341 -0.09 11.36 -67.60
CA ILE A 341 0.12 11.31 -66.14
C ILE A 341 0.00 12.71 -65.56
N ASP A 342 -0.71 12.83 -64.45
CA ASP A 342 -0.96 14.08 -63.76
C ASP A 342 -0.84 13.87 -62.25
N ASN A 343 -0.09 14.72 -61.57
CA ASN A 343 0.18 14.67 -60.14
C ASN A 343 -0.26 15.98 -59.49
N HIS A 344 -1.19 15.89 -58.55
CA HIS A 344 -1.55 16.98 -57.65
C HIS A 344 -0.86 16.74 -56.31
N PHE A 345 -0.15 17.73 -55.78
CA PHE A 345 0.61 17.53 -54.55
C PHE A 345 0.48 18.71 -53.60
N CYS A 346 0.67 18.44 -52.32
CA CYS A 346 0.75 19.45 -51.27
C CYS A 346 2.14 19.41 -50.65
N VAL A 347 2.74 20.58 -50.44
CA VAL A 347 4.03 20.73 -49.78
C VAL A 347 3.97 21.76 -48.66
N ILE A 348 4.89 21.63 -47.70
CA ILE A 348 5.20 22.66 -46.69
C ILE A 348 6.64 23.13 -46.86
N PRO A 349 7.02 24.31 -46.33
CA PRO A 349 8.43 24.71 -46.29
C PRO A 349 9.32 23.65 -45.63
N ALA A 350 10.47 23.33 -46.21
CA ALA A 350 11.36 22.27 -45.67
C ALA A 350 12.24 22.71 -44.48
N ASP A 351 12.12 23.97 -44.02
CA ASP A 351 12.83 24.48 -42.84
C ASP A 351 12.19 24.05 -41.52
N ARG A 352 10.98 23.49 -41.58
CA ARG A 352 10.22 22.93 -40.45
C ARG A 352 9.88 21.47 -40.71
N THR A 353 9.60 20.74 -39.63
CA THR A 353 9.19 19.34 -39.72
C THR A 353 7.67 19.24 -39.76
N TRP A 354 7.12 18.56 -40.76
CA TRP A 354 5.71 18.17 -40.72
C TRP A 354 5.46 17.18 -39.58
N ARG A 355 4.45 17.43 -38.75
CA ARG A 355 4.02 16.53 -37.68
C ARG A 355 2.55 16.14 -37.87
N PRO A 356 2.14 14.93 -37.47
CA PRO A 356 0.74 14.57 -37.43
C PRO A 356 -0.04 15.49 -36.48
N GLN A 357 -1.32 15.72 -36.75
CA GLN A 357 -2.16 16.39 -35.78
C GLN A 357 -2.33 15.51 -34.54
N PRO A 358 -2.37 16.10 -33.32
CA PRO A 358 -2.66 15.35 -32.11
C PRO A 358 -3.98 14.59 -32.22
N LEU A 359 -3.96 13.28 -31.95
CA LEU A 359 -5.13 12.40 -32.03
C LEU A 359 -5.75 12.19 -30.65
N PRO A 360 -7.09 12.02 -30.56
CA PRO A 360 -7.74 11.67 -29.31
C PRO A 360 -7.25 10.29 -28.83
N LYS A 361 -7.10 10.13 -27.51
CA LYS A 361 -6.79 8.84 -26.89
C LYS A 361 -8.09 8.10 -26.54
N PRO A 362 -8.13 6.76 -26.65
CA PRO A 362 -9.22 5.98 -26.05
C PRO A 362 -9.36 6.31 -24.56
N ARG A 363 -10.60 6.24 -24.09
CA ARG A 363 -10.95 6.47 -22.70
C ARG A 363 -11.60 5.22 -22.13
N VAL A 364 -11.30 4.93 -20.87
CA VAL A 364 -12.05 3.94 -20.11
C VAL A 364 -13.27 4.65 -19.52
N ASP A 365 -14.46 4.18 -19.89
CA ASP A 365 -15.73 4.83 -19.50
C ASP A 365 -16.03 4.73 -18.00
N GLY A 366 -15.45 3.77 -17.30
CA GLY A 366 -15.64 3.62 -15.86
C GLY A 366 -14.68 2.62 -15.21
N PRO A 367 -14.80 2.44 -13.88
CA PRO A 367 -13.90 1.58 -13.14
C PRO A 367 -14.04 0.11 -13.55
N GLN A 368 -12.94 -0.62 -13.49
CA GLN A 368 -12.86 -2.04 -13.82
C GLN A 368 -12.33 -2.85 -12.63
N SER A 369 -12.69 -4.13 -12.54
CA SER A 369 -12.07 -5.02 -11.57
C SER A 369 -10.72 -5.53 -12.06
N ALA A 370 -9.80 -5.71 -11.13
CA ALA A 370 -8.49 -6.32 -11.35
C ALA A 370 -8.08 -7.13 -10.12
N VAL A 371 -7.15 -8.07 -10.29
CA VAL A 371 -6.63 -8.90 -9.20
C VAL A 371 -5.23 -8.46 -8.83
N VAL A 372 -4.96 -8.24 -7.54
CA VAL A 372 -3.62 -7.85 -7.07
C VAL A 372 -2.64 -9.01 -7.29
N THR A 373 -1.48 -8.72 -7.87
CA THR A 373 -0.44 -9.70 -8.17
C THR A 373 0.89 -9.38 -7.48
N GLY A 374 1.77 -10.38 -7.41
CA GLY A 374 3.09 -10.27 -6.81
C GLY A 374 3.94 -11.52 -7.07
N PRO A 375 5.16 -11.59 -6.51
CA PRO A 375 6.03 -12.75 -6.64
C PRO A 375 5.41 -14.01 -6.05
N ALA A 376 5.79 -15.17 -6.58
CA ALA A 376 5.33 -16.46 -6.08
C ALA A 376 5.63 -16.63 -4.57
N GLY A 377 4.62 -17.04 -3.81
CA GLY A 377 4.72 -17.25 -2.36
C GLY A 377 4.63 -15.99 -1.50
N GLU A 378 4.47 -14.81 -2.10
CA GLU A 378 4.31 -13.56 -1.37
C GLU A 378 2.82 -13.22 -1.15
N GLU A 379 2.47 -12.80 0.07
CA GLU A 379 1.09 -12.39 0.39
C GLU A 379 0.90 -10.87 0.21
N ILE A 380 1.94 -10.08 0.43
CA ILE A 380 1.86 -8.60 0.36
C ILE A 380 3.03 -8.10 -0.50
N PHE A 381 2.71 -7.52 -1.65
CA PHE A 381 3.72 -6.96 -2.56
C PHE A 381 3.39 -5.49 -2.86
N CYS A 382 4.12 -4.59 -2.21
CA CYS A 382 3.95 -3.14 -2.37
C CYS A 382 5.30 -2.40 -2.37
N ASP A 383 5.29 -1.16 -2.88
CA ASP A 383 6.45 -0.28 -2.84
C ASP A 383 6.42 0.70 -1.65
N GLU A 384 7.39 1.63 -1.60
CA GLU A 384 7.54 2.66 -0.56
C GLU A 384 6.33 3.60 -0.41
N HIS A 385 5.44 3.63 -1.42
CA HIS A 385 4.24 4.45 -1.44
C HIS A 385 2.97 3.63 -1.17
N GLY A 386 3.10 2.35 -0.81
CA GLY A 386 1.96 1.45 -0.61
C GLY A 386 1.20 1.14 -1.89
N ARG A 387 1.83 1.32 -3.07
CA ARG A 387 1.27 0.95 -4.37
C ARG A 387 1.36 -0.55 -4.56
N VAL A 388 0.43 -1.12 -5.31
CA VAL A 388 0.44 -2.55 -5.66
C VAL A 388 0.45 -2.73 -7.18
N ARG A 389 0.71 -3.95 -7.66
CA ARG A 389 0.53 -4.33 -9.06
C ARG A 389 -0.72 -5.18 -9.20
N VAL A 390 -1.34 -5.15 -10.38
CA VAL A 390 -2.58 -5.87 -10.64
C VAL A 390 -2.54 -6.55 -12.00
N LYS A 391 -3.35 -7.59 -12.13
CA LYS A 391 -3.71 -8.21 -13.40
C LYS A 391 -5.09 -7.72 -13.81
N PHE A 392 -5.16 -7.06 -14.96
CA PHE A 392 -6.44 -6.71 -15.58
C PHE A 392 -7.02 -7.91 -16.33
N ASN A 393 -8.35 -8.05 -16.33
CA ASN A 393 -9.03 -9.18 -16.93
C ASN A 393 -8.89 -9.25 -18.47
N TRP A 394 -8.68 -8.11 -19.12
CA TRP A 394 -8.49 -8.00 -20.58
C TRP A 394 -7.03 -8.13 -21.01
N ASP A 395 -6.08 -8.12 -20.08
CA ASP A 395 -4.66 -8.24 -20.41
C ASP A 395 -4.30 -9.71 -20.65
N ARG A 396 -3.92 -10.02 -21.89
CA ARG A 396 -3.60 -11.39 -22.35
C ARG A 396 -2.10 -11.66 -22.44
N TYR A 397 -1.26 -10.63 -22.32
CA TYR A 397 0.14 -10.69 -22.70
C TYR A 397 1.07 -10.75 -21.50
N ASN A 398 0.76 -10.02 -20.43
CA ASN A 398 1.63 -10.00 -19.25
C ASN A 398 1.31 -11.18 -18.31
N PRO A 399 2.31 -11.74 -17.61
CA PRO A 399 2.08 -12.83 -16.66
C PRO A 399 1.30 -12.38 -15.42
N GLU A 400 0.65 -13.33 -14.73
CA GLU A 400 -0.05 -13.09 -13.46
C GLU A 400 0.91 -13.13 -12.25
N ASN A 401 1.92 -12.27 -12.25
CA ASN A 401 2.95 -12.23 -11.21
C ASN A 401 3.40 -10.78 -10.94
N GLN A 402 4.60 -10.57 -10.40
CA GLN A 402 5.13 -9.23 -10.15
C GLN A 402 5.24 -8.36 -11.40
N ASP A 403 5.17 -8.90 -12.62
CA ASP A 403 5.34 -8.18 -13.89
C ASP A 403 4.01 -7.90 -14.60
N SER A 404 2.85 -8.08 -13.94
CA SER A 404 1.52 -7.87 -14.56
C SER A 404 1.23 -6.42 -14.97
N SER A 405 1.67 -5.43 -14.18
CA SER A 405 1.36 -4.02 -14.42
C SER A 405 2.40 -3.09 -13.80
N CYS A 406 2.26 -1.78 -14.07
CA CYS A 406 2.95 -0.75 -13.32
C CYS A 406 2.49 -0.70 -11.85
N TRP A 407 3.16 0.13 -11.06
CA TRP A 407 2.79 0.39 -9.66
C TRP A 407 1.59 1.34 -9.56
N ILE A 408 0.47 0.82 -9.09
CA ILE A 408 -0.82 1.52 -9.01
C ILE A 408 -1.09 2.02 -7.59
N ARG A 409 -1.43 3.31 -7.45
CA ARG A 409 -1.79 3.91 -6.15
C ARG A 409 -3.11 3.36 -5.65
N VAL A 410 -3.21 3.22 -4.33
CA VAL A 410 -4.40 2.72 -3.65
C VAL A 410 -5.01 3.85 -2.82
N ALA A 411 -6.25 4.22 -3.14
CA ALA A 411 -7.04 5.14 -2.34
C ALA A 411 -7.18 4.60 -0.90
N GLN A 412 -6.95 5.49 0.06
CA GLN A 412 -7.13 5.23 1.48
C GLN A 412 -8.38 5.98 1.96
N ALA A 413 -9.03 5.49 3.01
CA ALA A 413 -10.20 6.15 3.61
C ALA A 413 -9.84 7.51 4.24
N TRP A 414 -8.59 7.68 4.70
CA TRP A 414 -8.03 8.88 5.28
C TRP A 414 -6.50 8.89 5.11
N ALA A 415 -5.95 9.86 4.39
CA ALA A 415 -4.51 9.99 4.17
C ALA A 415 -4.02 11.41 4.45
N GLY A 416 -3.18 11.57 5.48
CA GLY A 416 -2.52 12.81 5.86
C GLY A 416 -1.00 12.66 5.95
N ALA A 417 -0.28 13.76 6.18
CA ALA A 417 1.17 13.75 6.30
C ALA A 417 1.60 13.06 7.61
N GLY A 418 1.94 11.76 7.54
CA GLY A 418 2.36 10.96 8.70
C GLY A 418 1.21 10.41 9.56
N PHE A 419 -0.04 10.51 9.12
CA PHE A 419 -1.22 10.00 9.83
C PHE A 419 -2.31 9.56 8.85
N GLY A 420 -3.28 8.76 9.33
CA GLY A 420 -4.40 8.28 8.53
C GLY A 420 -4.63 6.77 8.69
N ASN A 421 -5.37 6.18 7.77
CA ASN A 421 -5.51 4.73 7.65
C ASN A 421 -4.60 4.20 6.54
N LEU A 422 -4.05 3.01 6.74
CA LEU A 422 -3.29 2.31 5.72
C LEU A 422 -3.67 0.84 5.75
N ALA A 423 -4.35 0.39 4.72
CA ALA A 423 -4.57 -1.03 4.48
C ALA A 423 -4.03 -1.33 3.08
N ILE A 424 -3.06 -2.22 2.94
CA ILE A 424 -2.49 -2.57 1.63
C ILE A 424 -3.27 -3.76 1.05
N PRO A 425 -3.75 -3.71 -0.20
CA PRO A 425 -4.32 -4.88 -0.87
C PRO A 425 -3.30 -6.03 -0.92
N ARG A 426 -3.73 -7.26 -0.67
CA ARG A 426 -2.86 -8.44 -0.71
C ARG A 426 -2.95 -9.12 -2.07
N VAL A 427 -1.92 -9.89 -2.42
CA VAL A 427 -1.93 -10.73 -3.62
C VAL A 427 -3.16 -11.64 -3.60
N GLY A 428 -3.87 -11.70 -4.73
CA GLY A 428 -5.13 -12.41 -4.90
C GLY A 428 -6.39 -11.64 -4.49
N HIS A 429 -6.28 -10.44 -3.90
CA HIS A 429 -7.46 -9.61 -3.64
C HIS A 429 -7.98 -8.98 -4.93
N GLU A 430 -9.31 -8.97 -5.09
CA GLU A 430 -9.99 -8.19 -6.12
C GLU A 430 -10.08 -6.70 -5.70
N VAL A 431 -9.71 -5.83 -6.63
CA VAL A 431 -9.71 -4.37 -6.46
C VAL A 431 -10.48 -3.70 -7.60
N ILE A 432 -11.04 -2.53 -7.32
CA ILE A 432 -11.69 -1.68 -8.32
C ILE A 432 -10.70 -0.60 -8.75
N VAL A 433 -10.30 -0.63 -10.00
CA VAL A 433 -9.35 0.28 -10.64
C VAL A 433 -10.13 1.29 -11.47
N ASP A 434 -9.98 2.56 -11.15
CA ASP A 434 -10.42 3.69 -11.95
C ASP A 434 -9.23 4.26 -12.74
N PHE A 435 -9.48 5.14 -13.70
CA PHE A 435 -8.49 5.69 -14.60
C PHE A 435 -8.57 7.23 -14.58
N LEU A 436 -7.49 7.91 -14.18
CA LEU A 436 -7.49 9.37 -14.03
C LEU A 436 -7.78 10.03 -15.39
N ASN A 437 -8.83 10.86 -15.45
CA ASN A 437 -9.35 11.46 -16.69
C ASN A 437 -9.81 10.43 -17.76
N GLY A 438 -10.10 9.20 -17.33
CA GLY A 438 -10.40 8.07 -18.22
C GLY A 438 -9.18 7.55 -18.98
N ASP A 439 -7.96 8.00 -18.67
CA ASP A 439 -6.76 7.62 -19.41
C ASP A 439 -6.30 6.20 -19.02
N PRO A 440 -6.29 5.22 -19.96
CA PRO A 440 -5.86 3.85 -19.69
C PRO A 440 -4.45 3.73 -19.09
N ASP A 441 -3.56 4.71 -19.32
CA ASP A 441 -2.19 4.71 -18.78
C ASP A 441 -2.10 5.23 -17.34
N GLN A 442 -3.20 5.72 -16.77
CA GLN A 442 -3.25 6.35 -15.44
C GLN A 442 -4.18 5.61 -14.46
N PRO A 443 -3.97 4.32 -14.21
CA PRO A 443 -4.81 3.57 -13.28
C PRO A 443 -4.62 4.04 -11.83
N ILE A 444 -5.70 3.95 -11.04
CA ILE A 444 -5.73 4.18 -9.60
C ILE A 444 -6.75 3.24 -8.95
N ILE A 445 -6.37 2.54 -7.88
CA ILE A 445 -7.28 1.67 -7.15
C ILE A 445 -8.14 2.53 -6.23
N MET A 446 -9.46 2.50 -6.43
CA MET A 446 -10.44 3.29 -5.68
C MET A 446 -11.23 2.49 -4.66
N GLY A 447 -11.24 1.15 -4.78
CA GLY A 447 -12.04 0.29 -3.90
C GLY A 447 -11.61 -1.16 -3.92
N ARG A 448 -12.36 -1.97 -3.16
CA ARG A 448 -12.17 -3.42 -3.03
C ARG A 448 -13.51 -4.10 -2.95
N THR A 449 -13.57 -5.32 -3.44
CA THR A 449 -14.76 -6.16 -3.43
C THR A 449 -14.42 -7.52 -2.85
N TYR A 450 -15.41 -8.12 -2.17
CA TYR A 450 -15.36 -9.54 -1.84
C TYR A 450 -15.94 -10.33 -3.03
N HIS A 451 -15.44 -11.54 -3.24
CA HIS A 451 -15.95 -12.49 -4.22
C HIS A 451 -16.08 -13.88 -3.59
N GLN A 452 -16.43 -14.88 -4.41
CA GLN A 452 -16.78 -16.21 -3.91
C GLN A 452 -15.66 -16.90 -3.10
N ASP A 453 -14.41 -16.71 -3.50
CA ASP A 453 -13.23 -17.32 -2.87
C ASP A 453 -12.61 -16.40 -1.80
N ASN A 454 -12.78 -15.09 -1.93
CA ASN A 454 -12.42 -14.11 -0.92
C ASN A 454 -13.71 -13.53 -0.30
N ARG A 455 -14.31 -14.29 0.61
CA ARG A 455 -15.57 -13.90 1.26
C ARG A 455 -15.34 -12.91 2.40
N SER A 456 -16.37 -12.13 2.69
CA SER A 456 -16.37 -11.25 3.86
C SER A 456 -16.23 -12.03 5.18
N PRO A 457 -15.66 -11.41 6.23
CA PRO A 457 -15.67 -12.00 7.57
C PRO A 457 -17.09 -12.32 8.05
N GLY A 458 -17.25 -13.45 8.74
CA GLY A 458 -18.53 -13.90 9.27
C GLY A 458 -19.28 -14.84 8.32
N SER A 459 -20.61 -14.81 8.39
CA SER A 459 -21.47 -15.73 7.63
C SER A 459 -22.71 -15.01 7.11
N LEU A 460 -22.50 -14.01 6.25
CA LEU A 460 -23.61 -13.27 5.62
C LEU A 460 -24.55 -14.22 4.85
N PRO A 461 -25.88 -14.00 4.93
CA PRO A 461 -26.58 -12.88 5.59
C PRO A 461 -26.80 -13.04 7.11
N GLY A 462 -26.34 -14.12 7.75
CA GLY A 462 -26.53 -14.38 9.18
C GLY A 462 -25.88 -13.34 10.10
N THR A 463 -24.76 -12.75 9.69
CA THR A 463 -24.04 -11.70 10.44
C THR A 463 -24.35 -10.28 9.96
N LYS A 464 -25.55 -10.04 9.40
CA LYS A 464 -25.92 -8.74 8.80
C LYS A 464 -25.93 -7.54 9.75
N THR A 465 -26.01 -7.77 11.07
CA THR A 465 -25.95 -6.74 12.11
C THR A 465 -24.52 -6.42 12.55
N GLN A 466 -23.52 -7.09 11.98
CA GLN A 466 -22.13 -6.95 12.40
C GLN A 466 -21.35 -6.04 11.44
N MET A 467 -20.66 -5.05 12.02
CA MET A 467 -19.59 -4.30 11.37
C MET A 467 -18.24 -4.82 11.89
N THR A 468 -17.33 -5.14 10.98
CA THR A 468 -16.04 -5.76 11.33
C THR A 468 -14.88 -5.08 10.62
N ILE A 469 -13.84 -4.75 11.40
CA ILE A 469 -12.47 -4.50 10.92
C ILE A 469 -11.61 -5.66 11.38
N ARG A 470 -11.32 -6.60 10.47
CA ARG A 470 -10.53 -7.80 10.76
C ARG A 470 -9.28 -7.82 9.88
N SER A 471 -8.13 -8.06 10.50
CA SER A 471 -6.84 -8.28 9.82
C SER A 471 -6.57 -9.78 9.63
N LYS A 472 -5.47 -10.13 8.97
CA LYS A 472 -4.95 -11.50 8.88
C LYS A 472 -3.47 -11.48 9.25
N THR A 473 -3.01 -12.41 10.08
CA THR A 473 -1.58 -12.61 10.34
C THR A 473 -0.86 -12.84 9.01
N TYR A 474 0.23 -12.11 8.77
CA TYR A 474 1.03 -12.27 7.56
C TYR A 474 1.62 -13.68 7.50
N LYS A 475 1.39 -14.38 6.38
CA LYS A 475 1.81 -15.78 6.18
C LYS A 475 1.34 -16.72 7.31
N GLY A 476 0.16 -16.45 7.88
CA GLY A 476 -0.43 -17.25 8.96
C GLY A 476 -1.96 -17.17 8.98
N SER A 477 -2.59 -17.87 9.92
CA SER A 477 -4.06 -17.99 10.03
C SER A 477 -4.70 -17.14 11.13
N GLY A 478 -3.90 -16.51 11.99
CA GLY A 478 -4.40 -15.63 13.06
C GLY A 478 -4.98 -14.31 12.56
N PHE A 479 -5.56 -13.52 13.47
CA PHE A 479 -6.14 -12.21 13.13
C PHE A 479 -6.21 -11.27 14.34
N ASN A 480 -6.22 -9.96 14.09
CA ASN A 480 -6.73 -8.97 15.05
C ASN A 480 -8.07 -8.44 14.56
N GLU A 481 -9.01 -8.16 15.46
CA GLU A 481 -10.37 -7.75 15.10
C GLU A 481 -10.93 -6.68 16.04
N LEU A 482 -11.59 -5.69 15.44
CA LEU A 482 -12.56 -4.81 16.09
C LEU A 482 -13.92 -5.05 15.43
N LYS A 483 -14.90 -5.51 16.21
CA LYS A 483 -16.25 -5.83 15.72
C LYS A 483 -17.31 -5.16 16.58
N PHE A 484 -18.31 -4.59 15.93
CA PHE A 484 -19.54 -4.06 16.52
C PHE A 484 -20.70 -4.93 16.06
N ASP A 485 -21.53 -5.43 16.97
CA ASP A 485 -22.78 -6.12 16.68
C ASP A 485 -23.95 -5.27 17.16
N ASP A 486 -24.82 -4.87 16.24
CA ASP A 486 -25.98 -4.00 16.50
C ASP A 486 -27.28 -4.80 16.60
N ALA A 487 -27.21 -6.10 16.89
CA ALA A 487 -28.38 -6.93 17.16
C ALA A 487 -29.10 -6.44 18.44
N THR A 488 -30.35 -6.01 18.30
CA THR A 488 -31.14 -5.42 19.39
C THR A 488 -31.21 -6.32 20.64
N GLY A 489 -30.81 -5.77 21.79
CA GLY A 489 -30.76 -6.46 23.07
C GLY A 489 -29.62 -7.48 23.21
N LYS A 490 -28.70 -7.52 22.24
CA LYS A 490 -27.50 -8.36 22.19
C LYS A 490 -26.30 -7.58 21.66
N GLU A 491 -26.33 -6.26 21.79
CA GLU A 491 -25.30 -5.37 21.27
C GLU A 491 -23.94 -5.71 21.88
N GLN A 492 -22.89 -5.73 21.06
CA GLN A 492 -21.56 -6.13 21.50
C GLN A 492 -20.45 -5.35 20.79
N VAL A 493 -19.48 -4.87 21.56
CA VAL A 493 -18.16 -4.51 21.05
C VAL A 493 -17.19 -5.65 21.38
N TYR A 494 -16.54 -6.19 20.37
CA TYR A 494 -15.53 -7.24 20.49
C TYR A 494 -14.18 -6.73 20.01
N ILE A 495 -13.18 -6.82 20.88
CA ILE A 495 -11.78 -6.47 20.58
C ILE A 495 -10.95 -7.73 20.77
N HIS A 496 -10.26 -8.15 19.72
CA HIS A 496 -9.37 -9.31 19.73
C HIS A 496 -7.97 -8.93 19.27
N ALA A 497 -6.98 -9.21 20.11
CA ALA A 497 -5.57 -9.09 19.79
C ALA A 497 -4.94 -10.48 19.71
N GLN A 498 -4.33 -10.80 18.56
CA GLN A 498 -3.73 -12.12 18.32
C GLN A 498 -2.53 -12.42 19.23
N LYS A 499 -1.85 -11.36 19.72
CA LYS A 499 -0.61 -11.49 20.50
C LYS A 499 -0.55 -10.50 21.67
N ASN A 500 -0.16 -9.26 21.42
CA ASN A 500 -0.03 -8.22 22.44
C ASN A 500 -1.10 -7.15 22.23
N MET A 501 -1.69 -6.66 23.32
CA MET A 501 -2.55 -5.48 23.34
C MET A 501 -1.93 -4.44 24.26
N ASN A 502 -1.50 -3.32 23.68
CA ASN A 502 -0.99 -2.17 24.44
C ASN A 502 -2.04 -1.06 24.39
N THR A 503 -2.27 -0.40 25.53
CA THR A 503 -3.17 0.76 25.64
C THR A 503 -2.46 1.85 26.41
N GLU A 504 -2.19 2.97 25.73
CA GLU A 504 -1.53 4.14 26.30
C GLU A 504 -2.50 5.32 26.32
N VAL A 505 -2.68 5.92 27.49
CA VAL A 505 -3.58 7.07 27.69
C VAL A 505 -2.80 8.16 28.38
N LEU A 506 -2.57 9.27 27.68
CA LEU A 506 -1.69 10.36 28.14
C LEU A 506 -2.31 11.26 29.22
N ASN A 507 -3.62 11.13 29.46
CA ASN A 507 -4.35 11.92 30.45
C ASN A 507 -5.27 11.02 31.27
N ASN A 508 -6.59 11.08 31.05
CA ASN A 508 -7.56 10.38 31.87
C ASN A 508 -8.17 9.19 31.12
N ARG A 509 -8.23 8.02 31.78
CA ARG A 509 -9.04 6.87 31.37
C ARG A 509 -10.18 6.67 32.36
N THR A 510 -11.41 6.64 31.86
CA THR A 510 -12.61 6.30 32.63
C THR A 510 -13.15 4.95 32.17
N THR A 511 -13.63 4.12 33.10
CA THR A 511 -14.33 2.87 32.79
C THR A 511 -15.53 2.76 33.71
N ASP A 512 -16.73 2.69 33.13
CA ASP A 512 -17.99 2.55 33.84
C ASP A 512 -18.71 1.31 33.32
N VAL A 513 -19.08 0.40 34.22
CA VAL A 513 -19.74 -0.87 33.90
C VAL A 513 -20.95 -0.98 34.81
N THR A 514 -22.14 -0.86 34.23
CA THR A 514 -23.41 -0.77 34.97
C THR A 514 -23.92 -2.10 35.52
N ASN A 515 -23.43 -3.21 34.94
CA ASN A 515 -23.76 -4.56 35.37
C ASN A 515 -22.51 -5.26 35.91
N ASN A 516 -21.94 -6.22 35.18
CA ASN A 516 -20.83 -7.04 35.66
C ASN A 516 -19.54 -6.78 34.89
N HIS A 517 -18.42 -6.67 35.61
CA HIS A 517 -17.06 -6.72 35.05
C HIS A 517 -16.37 -8.01 35.47
N ALA A 518 -15.80 -8.74 34.51
CA ALA A 518 -15.02 -9.95 34.75
C ALA A 518 -13.68 -9.85 34.01
N GLU A 519 -12.59 -10.14 34.71
CA GLU A 519 -11.22 -10.16 34.18
C GLU A 519 -10.57 -11.50 34.55
N THR A 520 -9.82 -12.10 33.62
CA THR A 520 -9.10 -13.35 33.84
C THR A 520 -7.69 -13.21 33.28
N ILE A 521 -6.69 -13.35 34.14
CA ILE A 521 -5.27 -13.25 33.79
C ILE A 521 -4.65 -14.63 33.88
N GLY A 522 -4.16 -15.17 32.77
CA GLY A 522 -3.61 -16.52 32.71
C GLY A 522 -2.21 -16.67 33.33
N ASN A 523 -1.52 -15.57 33.62
CA ASN A 523 -0.19 -15.57 34.23
C ASN A 523 -0.08 -14.43 35.26
N ASN A 524 0.67 -13.37 34.99
CA ASN A 524 0.95 -12.30 35.95
C ASN A 524 0.16 -11.02 35.66
N GLN A 525 -0.35 -10.38 36.72
CA GLN A 525 -0.89 -9.01 36.69
C GLN A 525 -0.01 -8.12 37.56
N ALA A 526 0.45 -6.98 37.02
CA ALA A 526 1.20 -5.97 37.75
C ALA A 526 0.46 -4.63 37.66
N ILE A 527 0.19 -4.01 38.79
CA ILE A 527 -0.52 -2.73 38.90
C ILE A 527 0.37 -1.76 39.68
N THR A 528 0.70 -0.64 39.05
CA THR A 528 1.47 0.44 39.68
C THR A 528 0.61 1.70 39.71
N VAL A 529 0.29 2.18 40.90
CA VAL A 529 -0.40 3.46 41.13
C VAL A 529 0.57 4.38 41.87
N THR A 530 0.94 5.50 41.27
CA THR A 530 1.98 6.40 41.82
C THR A 530 1.48 7.30 42.94
N ASN A 531 0.18 7.62 42.93
CA ASN A 531 -0.47 8.45 43.94
C ASN A 531 -1.45 7.61 44.77
N ASN A 532 -2.74 7.78 44.55
CA ASN A 532 -3.78 7.18 45.38
C ASN A 532 -4.55 6.10 44.62
N GLN A 533 -4.72 4.93 45.25
CA GLN A 533 -5.69 3.91 44.85
C GLN A 533 -6.82 3.91 45.88
N ILE A 534 -8.05 4.18 45.44
CA ILE A 534 -9.25 4.15 46.31
C ILE A 534 -10.15 3.01 45.84
N GLN A 535 -10.39 2.03 46.70
CA GLN A 535 -11.30 0.92 46.44
C GLN A 535 -12.49 1.00 47.39
N LYS A 536 -13.71 1.08 46.84
CA LYS A 536 -14.95 1.04 47.61
C LYS A 536 -15.77 -0.17 47.16
N VAL A 537 -16.00 -1.11 48.06
CA VAL A 537 -16.81 -2.31 47.82
C VAL A 537 -18.12 -2.18 48.61
N GLY A 538 -19.26 -2.26 47.92
CA GLY A 538 -20.57 -2.01 48.52
C GLY A 538 -21.14 -3.18 49.34
N SER A 539 -20.70 -4.40 49.07
CA SER A 539 -21.14 -5.62 49.76
C SER A 539 -19.93 -6.45 50.18
N ASN A 540 -19.55 -7.47 49.42
CA ASN A 540 -18.50 -8.41 49.81
C ASN A 540 -17.23 -8.25 48.96
N GLN A 541 -16.07 -8.31 49.61
CA GLN A 541 -14.77 -8.52 48.97
C GLN A 541 -14.23 -9.87 49.43
N ILE A 542 -14.03 -10.79 48.50
CA ILE A 542 -13.45 -12.12 48.77
C ILE A 542 -12.09 -12.16 48.08
N GLN A 543 -11.03 -12.37 48.86
CA GLN A 543 -9.67 -12.53 48.36
C GLN A 543 -9.13 -13.90 48.78
N THR A 544 -8.64 -14.67 47.81
CA THR A 544 -8.00 -15.95 48.05
C THR A 544 -6.59 -15.91 47.48
N VAL A 545 -5.59 -16.16 48.31
CA VAL A 545 -4.18 -16.16 47.93
C VAL A 545 -3.60 -17.55 48.17
N GLY A 546 -3.09 -18.19 47.13
CA GLY A 546 -2.67 -19.60 47.20
C GLY A 546 -1.32 -19.86 47.86
N VAL A 547 -0.43 -18.85 47.90
CA VAL A 547 0.92 -19.01 48.45
C VAL A 547 1.22 -17.91 49.48
N ASN A 548 1.57 -16.71 49.02
CA ASN A 548 2.02 -15.61 49.89
C ASN A 548 1.24 -14.32 49.61
N GLN A 549 0.77 -13.66 50.66
CA GLN A 549 0.35 -12.26 50.64
C GLN A 549 1.36 -11.45 51.45
N VAL A 550 2.01 -10.46 50.83
CA VAL A 550 2.96 -9.56 51.49
C VAL A 550 2.42 -8.14 51.42
N GLU A 551 2.22 -7.51 52.58
CA GLU A 551 1.76 -6.12 52.69
C GLU A 551 2.83 -5.31 53.45
N SER A 552 3.23 -4.18 52.88
CA SER A 552 4.18 -3.25 53.50
C SER A 552 3.58 -1.86 53.52
N VAL A 553 3.35 -1.32 54.72
CA VAL A 553 2.73 -0.01 54.93
C VAL A 553 3.76 0.96 55.49
N GLY A 554 4.06 2.04 54.75
CA GLY A 554 5.13 2.98 55.12
C GLY A 554 4.78 3.99 56.22
N SER A 555 3.50 4.18 56.53
CA SER A 555 3.05 5.12 57.56
C SER A 555 2.03 4.47 58.50
N ASN A 556 0.73 4.54 58.20
CA ASN A 556 -0.33 4.06 59.09
C ASN A 556 -1.19 3.01 58.38
N GLN A 557 -1.46 1.90 59.07
CA GLN A 557 -2.51 0.94 58.70
C GLN A 557 -3.63 1.06 59.75
N VAL A 558 -4.86 1.32 59.31
CA VAL A 558 -6.04 1.41 60.19
C VAL A 558 -7.06 0.35 59.77
N ILE A 559 -7.32 -0.60 60.65
CA ILE A 559 -8.30 -1.67 60.43
C ILE A 559 -9.46 -1.46 61.40
N LYS A 560 -10.67 -1.21 60.87
CA LYS A 560 -11.89 -1.09 61.67
C LYS A 560 -12.86 -2.20 61.27
N VAL A 561 -13.12 -3.12 62.19
CA VAL A 561 -14.05 -4.24 61.99
C VAL A 561 -15.32 -4.01 62.79
N GLY A 562 -16.48 -4.07 62.14
CA GLY A 562 -17.77 -3.74 62.77
C GLY A 562 -18.40 -4.86 63.62
N ALA A 563 -18.05 -6.11 63.35
CA ALA A 563 -18.59 -7.27 64.07
C ALA A 563 -17.46 -8.19 64.57
N ASN A 564 -16.95 -9.08 63.73
CA ASN A 564 -15.98 -10.10 64.12
C ASN A 564 -14.74 -10.06 63.23
N GLN A 565 -13.55 -10.14 63.85
CA GLN A 565 -12.29 -10.44 63.18
C GLN A 565 -11.79 -11.80 63.69
N ILE A 566 -11.61 -12.77 62.80
CA ILE A 566 -11.10 -14.11 63.12
C ILE A 566 -9.77 -14.27 62.39
N GLU A 567 -8.71 -14.56 63.12
CA GLU A 567 -7.37 -14.80 62.59
C GLU A 567 -6.91 -16.18 63.04
N THR A 568 -6.57 -17.06 62.10
CA THR A 568 -6.00 -18.38 62.38
C THR A 568 -4.62 -18.46 61.74
N VAL A 569 -3.61 -18.75 62.55
CA VAL A 569 -2.21 -18.82 62.11
C VAL A 569 -1.71 -20.24 62.31
N GLY A 570 -1.29 -20.90 61.24
CA GLY A 570 -0.95 -22.33 61.28
C GLY A 570 0.41 -22.66 61.90
N ILE A 571 1.37 -21.73 61.85
CA ILE A 571 2.74 -21.96 62.34
C ILE A 571 3.13 -20.90 63.37
N VAL A 572 3.45 -19.68 62.94
CA VAL A 572 3.93 -18.61 63.83
C VAL A 572 3.27 -17.28 63.51
N ARG A 573 2.84 -16.58 64.57
CA ARG A 573 2.47 -15.16 64.53
C ARG A 573 3.49 -14.36 65.33
N ALA A 574 4.39 -13.64 64.65
CA ALA A 574 5.38 -12.78 65.30
C ALA A 574 4.94 -11.31 65.24
N LEU A 575 4.84 -10.65 66.40
CA LEU A 575 4.50 -9.22 66.51
C LEU A 575 5.65 -8.47 67.20
N LYS A 576 6.25 -7.51 66.49
CA LYS A 576 7.28 -6.61 67.03
C LYS A 576 6.76 -5.17 66.99
N VAL A 577 6.69 -4.52 68.15
CA VAL A 577 6.20 -3.15 68.29
C VAL A 577 7.32 -2.27 68.84
N GLY A 578 7.61 -1.14 68.18
CA GLY A 578 8.78 -0.32 68.47
C GLY A 578 8.64 0.67 69.63
N LEU A 579 7.43 1.21 69.85
CA LEU A 579 7.18 2.24 70.88
C LEU A 579 6.17 1.78 71.92
N ALA A 580 4.91 1.57 71.51
CA ALA A 580 3.83 1.25 72.43
C ALA A 580 2.86 0.25 71.79
N TYR A 581 2.49 -0.77 72.57
CA TYR A 581 1.42 -1.71 72.26
C TYR A 581 0.36 -1.63 73.36
N GLN A 582 -0.89 -1.39 72.99
CA GLN A 582 -2.01 -1.34 73.91
C GLN A 582 -3.12 -2.28 73.43
N THR A 583 -3.61 -3.11 74.35
CA THR A 583 -4.82 -3.92 74.15
C THR A 583 -5.86 -3.51 75.19
N THR A 584 -7.04 -3.11 74.73
CA THR A 584 -8.19 -2.80 75.58
C THR A 584 -9.32 -3.73 75.19
N VAL A 585 -9.81 -4.55 76.13
CA VAL A 585 -10.92 -5.48 75.90
C VAL A 585 -12.10 -5.06 76.78
N GLY A 586 -13.23 -4.72 76.17
CA GLY A 586 -14.43 -4.28 76.90
C GLY A 586 -15.24 -5.40 77.54
N GLY A 587 -15.04 -6.65 77.09
CA GLY A 587 -15.70 -7.85 77.61
C GLY A 587 -14.70 -8.81 78.24
N ILE A 588 -14.55 -9.98 77.62
CA ILE A 588 -13.70 -11.06 78.14
C ILE A 588 -12.44 -11.17 77.28
N MET A 589 -11.26 -11.15 77.91
CA MET A 589 -10.00 -11.56 77.30
C MET A 589 -9.60 -12.93 77.86
N ASN A 590 -9.47 -13.94 77.00
CA ASN A 590 -8.94 -15.25 77.38
C ASN A 590 -7.63 -15.52 76.63
N THR A 591 -6.58 -15.85 77.37
CA THR A 591 -5.30 -16.30 76.83
C THR A 591 -5.07 -17.73 77.31
N THR A 592 -5.03 -18.68 76.38
CA THR A 592 -4.72 -20.08 76.68
C THR A 592 -3.43 -20.45 75.97
N VAL A 593 -2.47 -20.98 76.71
CA VAL A 593 -1.15 -21.35 76.19
C VAL A 593 -0.86 -22.80 76.60
N ALA A 594 -0.55 -23.66 75.62
CA ALA A 594 -0.40 -25.09 75.84
C ALA A 594 0.97 -25.51 76.39
N LEU A 595 2.03 -24.80 75.99
CA LEU A 595 3.41 -25.17 76.32
C LEU A 595 4.02 -24.19 77.32
N MET A 596 4.32 -22.97 76.87
CA MET A 596 5.05 -21.99 77.67
C MET A 596 4.56 -20.58 77.38
N GLN A 597 4.33 -19.80 78.44
CA GLN A 597 4.13 -18.36 78.36
C GLN A 597 5.21 -17.66 79.18
N SER A 598 6.07 -16.87 78.51
CA SER A 598 7.05 -15.99 79.17
C SER A 598 6.61 -14.53 79.11
N SER A 599 6.93 -13.75 80.14
CA SER A 599 6.68 -12.31 80.18
C SER A 599 7.86 -11.63 80.87
N GLU A 600 8.73 -11.02 80.07
CA GLU A 600 9.89 -10.26 80.52
C GLU A 600 9.58 -8.76 80.41
N VAL A 601 9.80 -8.00 81.49
CA VAL A 601 9.51 -6.56 81.54
C VAL A 601 10.72 -5.84 82.11
N GLY A 602 11.29 -4.91 81.34
CA GLY A 602 12.60 -4.31 81.66
C GLY A 602 12.58 -3.19 82.70
N ILE A 603 11.49 -2.43 82.82
CA ILE A 603 11.41 -1.29 83.76
C ILE A 603 10.38 -1.56 84.85
N PHE A 604 9.10 -1.67 84.48
CA PHE A 604 8.02 -1.74 85.44
C PHE A 604 6.83 -2.53 84.92
N LYS A 605 6.29 -3.42 85.75
CA LYS A 605 5.08 -4.20 85.49
C LYS A 605 4.07 -3.93 86.58
N THR A 606 2.89 -3.41 86.22
CA THR A 606 1.73 -3.31 87.12
C THR A 606 0.67 -4.32 86.72
N LEU A 607 0.14 -5.02 87.70
CA LEU A 607 -1.06 -5.83 87.56
C LEU A 607 -2.11 -5.34 88.56
N ASN A 608 -3.16 -4.69 88.06
CA ASN A 608 -4.29 -4.25 88.87
C ASN A 608 -5.49 -5.17 88.58
N VAL A 609 -6.03 -5.82 89.61
CA VAL A 609 -7.19 -6.72 89.48
C VAL A 609 -8.30 -6.22 90.39
N GLY A 610 -9.46 -5.88 89.82
CA GLY A 610 -10.52 -5.18 90.57
C GLY A 610 -11.35 -6.04 91.51
N MET A 611 -11.46 -7.36 91.24
CA MET A 611 -12.33 -8.26 92.03
C MET A 611 -11.56 -9.46 92.60
N LYS A 612 -11.07 -10.35 91.73
CA LYS A 612 -10.42 -11.59 92.14
C LYS A 612 -9.22 -11.88 91.26
N TYR A 613 -8.05 -12.05 91.88
CA TYR A 613 -6.86 -12.59 91.24
C TYR A 613 -6.60 -13.99 91.82
N ASN A 614 -6.61 -15.02 90.98
CA ASN A 614 -6.35 -16.40 91.39
C ASN A 614 -5.17 -16.93 90.59
N VAL A 615 -4.17 -17.44 91.30
CA VAL A 615 -2.97 -18.05 90.72
C VAL A 615 -2.93 -19.48 91.26
N ASN A 616 -3.10 -20.45 90.37
CA ASN A 616 -2.93 -21.87 90.70
C ASN A 616 -1.67 -22.36 89.96
N VAL A 617 -0.68 -22.83 90.71
CA VAL A 617 0.57 -23.34 90.15
C VAL A 617 0.67 -24.83 90.46
N GLY A 618 0.93 -25.65 89.45
CA GLY A 618 0.91 -27.11 89.58
C GLY A 618 2.15 -27.72 90.24
N ARG A 619 3.31 -27.06 90.15
CA ARG A 619 4.57 -27.52 90.75
C ARG A 619 5.21 -26.42 91.59
N ASN A 620 5.93 -25.49 90.95
CA ASN A 620 6.78 -24.52 91.64
C ASN A 620 6.38 -23.07 91.33
N ALA A 621 6.17 -22.28 92.38
CA ALA A 621 5.99 -20.83 92.30
C ALA A 621 7.15 -20.13 93.00
N SER A 622 7.95 -19.34 92.28
CA SER A 622 9.09 -18.60 92.83
C SER A 622 8.93 -17.10 92.59
N ILE A 623 9.20 -16.30 93.62
CA ILE A 623 9.17 -14.83 93.56
C ILE A 623 10.46 -14.31 94.17
N ASN A 624 11.38 -13.87 93.32
CA ASN A 624 12.64 -13.26 93.73
C ASN A 624 12.54 -11.72 93.61
N VAL A 625 12.83 -11.00 94.68
CA VAL A 625 12.76 -9.53 94.72
C VAL A 625 14.08 -8.96 95.20
N GLY A 626 14.73 -8.14 94.37
CA GLY A 626 16.10 -7.67 94.62
C GLY A 626 16.23 -6.49 95.60
N ASN A 627 15.16 -5.75 95.87
CA ASN A 627 15.21 -4.58 96.77
C ASN A 627 14.20 -4.69 97.91
N SER A 628 12.91 -4.51 97.64
CA SER A 628 11.86 -4.60 98.66
C SER A 628 10.62 -5.32 98.14
N LYS A 629 10.11 -6.25 98.95
CA LYS A 629 8.81 -6.90 98.75
C LYS A 629 7.85 -6.37 99.82
N THR A 630 6.70 -5.86 99.41
CA THR A 630 5.65 -5.39 100.33
C THR A 630 4.36 -6.10 100.01
N GLU A 631 3.80 -6.80 100.99
CA GLU A 631 2.49 -7.43 100.90
C GLU A 631 1.58 -6.79 101.95
N ASN A 632 0.63 -5.95 101.50
CA ASN A 632 -0.33 -5.30 102.38
C ASN A 632 -1.70 -5.95 102.19
N THR A 633 -2.26 -6.49 103.27
CA THR A 633 -3.58 -7.14 103.24
C THR A 633 -4.54 -6.42 104.18
N GLY A 634 -5.65 -5.88 103.65
CA GLY A 634 -6.54 -5.01 104.41
C GLY A 634 -7.43 -5.69 105.45
N LYS A 635 -7.61 -7.02 105.39
CA LYS A 635 -8.43 -7.77 106.37
C LYS A 635 -7.68 -8.98 106.92
N THR A 636 -7.39 -9.95 106.07
CA THR A 636 -6.82 -11.24 106.50
C THR A 636 -5.79 -11.71 105.49
N ALA A 637 -4.53 -11.77 105.90
CA ALA A 637 -3.50 -12.52 105.19
C ALA A 637 -3.41 -13.91 105.82
N VAL A 638 -3.51 -14.96 105.01
CA VAL A 638 -3.32 -16.34 105.47
C VAL A 638 -2.15 -16.93 104.70
N TYR A 639 -1.06 -17.19 105.39
CA TYR A 639 0.05 -17.99 104.89
C TYR A 639 -0.11 -19.37 105.51
N SER A 640 -0.32 -20.39 104.68
CA SER A 640 -0.48 -21.76 105.10
C SER A 640 0.40 -22.63 104.22
N ALA A 641 1.18 -23.50 104.85
CA ALA A 641 1.98 -24.53 104.19
C ALA A 641 1.61 -25.88 104.79
N GLY A 642 1.63 -26.94 103.97
CA GLY A 642 1.23 -28.29 104.40
C GLY A 642 2.26 -28.97 105.32
N GLU A 643 3.54 -28.60 105.21
CA GLU A 643 4.62 -29.24 105.96
C GLU A 643 5.44 -28.26 106.80
N HIS A 644 5.91 -27.19 106.18
CA HIS A 644 6.88 -26.24 106.74
C HIS A 644 6.60 -24.83 106.20
N LEU A 645 6.35 -23.88 107.10
CA LEU A 645 6.29 -22.46 106.78
C LEU A 645 7.43 -21.77 107.52
N GLU A 646 8.32 -21.12 106.79
CA GLU A 646 9.49 -20.48 107.36
C GLU A 646 9.62 -19.03 106.88
N LEU A 647 9.80 -18.12 107.83
CA LEU A 647 10.20 -16.74 107.57
C LEU A 647 11.67 -16.59 107.96
N VAL A 648 12.48 -16.16 106.99
CA VAL A 648 13.93 -16.04 107.09
C VAL A 648 14.34 -14.58 107.00
N CYS A 649 15.11 -14.09 107.98
CA CYS A 649 15.80 -12.81 107.89
C CYS A 649 17.22 -12.93 108.47
N GLY A 650 18.25 -12.99 107.63
CA GLY A 650 19.64 -13.21 108.08
C GLY A 650 19.81 -14.54 108.80
N GLU A 651 20.20 -14.53 110.07
CA GLU A 651 20.23 -15.71 110.96
C GLU A 651 18.90 -15.93 111.73
N ALA A 652 17.97 -14.97 111.70
CA ALA A 652 16.70 -15.08 112.41
C ALA A 652 15.69 -15.92 111.62
N ARG A 653 14.91 -16.72 112.35
CA ARG A 653 13.93 -17.65 111.80
C ARG A 653 12.66 -17.68 112.63
N LEU A 654 11.51 -17.68 111.94
CA LEU A 654 10.24 -18.15 112.47
C LEU A 654 9.80 -19.34 111.63
N VAL A 655 9.72 -20.52 112.25
CA VAL A 655 9.34 -21.76 111.57
C VAL A 655 8.08 -22.33 112.21
N LEU A 656 7.08 -22.64 111.39
CA LEU A 656 5.90 -23.41 111.75
C LEU A 656 5.96 -24.76 111.04
N LYS A 657 5.73 -25.84 111.78
CA LYS A 657 5.70 -27.20 111.24
C LYS A 657 4.31 -27.82 111.32
N LYS A 658 4.05 -28.83 110.48
CA LYS A 658 2.77 -29.55 110.45
C LYS A 658 2.38 -30.24 111.76
N ASP A 659 3.36 -30.55 112.61
CA ASP A 659 3.14 -31.12 113.96
C ASP A 659 2.67 -30.06 114.98
N GLY A 660 2.48 -28.81 114.56
CA GLY A 660 2.10 -27.69 115.41
C GLY A 660 3.27 -27.01 116.12
N GLY A 661 4.51 -27.46 115.87
CA GLY A 661 5.70 -26.85 116.46
C GLY A 661 5.97 -25.46 115.88
N ILE A 662 6.21 -24.49 116.77
CA ILE A 662 6.63 -23.13 116.42
C ILE A 662 8.04 -22.91 116.96
N PHE A 663 8.98 -22.57 116.09
CA PHE A 663 10.35 -22.25 116.45
C PHE A 663 10.59 -20.78 116.16
N LEU A 664 10.89 -20.02 117.22
CA LEU A 664 11.46 -18.68 117.14
C LEU A 664 12.94 -18.78 117.45
N ASN A 665 13.79 -18.43 116.49
CA ASN A 665 15.23 -18.47 116.65
C ASN A 665 15.84 -17.15 116.19
N GLY A 666 16.71 -16.57 117.03
CA GLY A 666 17.50 -15.38 116.74
C GLY A 666 18.58 -15.18 117.80
N LYS A 667 19.64 -14.42 117.47
CA LYS A 667 20.73 -14.08 118.40
C LYS A 667 20.24 -13.35 119.66
N HIS A 668 19.23 -12.49 119.48
CA HIS A 668 18.50 -11.83 120.57
C HIS A 668 17.01 -11.94 120.27
N ILE A 669 16.25 -12.52 121.21
CA ILE A 669 14.79 -12.58 121.14
C ILE A 669 14.28 -11.69 122.25
N GLU A 670 13.82 -10.50 121.88
CA GLU A 670 13.24 -9.54 122.81
C GLU A 670 11.72 -9.62 122.69
N LEU A 671 11.06 -10.12 123.74
CA LEU A 671 9.60 -10.18 123.84
C LEU A 671 9.18 -9.04 124.78
N GLN A 672 8.58 -8.00 124.20
CA GLN A 672 8.13 -6.82 124.94
C GLN A 672 6.63 -6.61 124.72
N GLY A 673 5.88 -6.44 125.80
CA GLY A 673 4.45 -6.13 125.78
C GLY A 673 4.23 -4.85 126.56
N VAL A 674 3.48 -3.93 125.97
CA VAL A 674 3.26 -2.58 126.53
C VAL A 674 2.16 -2.57 127.61
N ASP A 675 1.22 -3.52 127.53
CA ASP A 675 0.16 -3.73 128.53
C ASP A 675 0.34 -5.09 129.24
N ASN A 676 0.33 -6.20 128.49
CA ASN A 676 0.50 -7.55 129.02
C ASN A 676 1.30 -8.40 128.02
N ILE A 677 2.23 -9.24 128.51
CA ILE A 677 2.66 -10.43 127.77
C ILE A 677 2.05 -11.62 128.49
N ASN A 678 1.09 -12.29 127.87
CA ASN A 678 0.45 -13.49 128.42
C ASN A 678 0.92 -14.72 127.65
N GLY A 679 1.48 -15.68 128.36
CA GLY A 679 1.71 -17.03 127.86
C GLY A 679 1.03 -18.00 128.81
N ASP A 680 0.07 -18.77 128.31
CA ASP A 680 -0.60 -19.82 129.07
C ASP A 680 -0.28 -21.17 128.43
N SER A 681 0.35 -22.05 129.20
CA SER A 681 0.75 -23.38 128.78
C SER A 681 0.86 -24.26 130.00
N LYS A 682 0.61 -25.57 129.84
CA LYS A 682 0.84 -26.57 130.90
C LYS A 682 2.28 -26.55 131.41
N LEU A 683 3.23 -26.10 130.58
CA LEU A 683 4.63 -25.89 130.96
C LEU A 683 5.25 -24.78 130.11
N ILE A 684 5.86 -23.81 130.78
CA ILE A 684 6.69 -22.78 130.15
C ILE A 684 8.10 -22.96 130.70
N ASN A 685 9.03 -23.35 129.83
CA ASN A 685 10.41 -23.67 130.22
C ASN A 685 11.38 -22.68 129.57
N TRP A 686 11.87 -21.73 130.35
CA TRP A 686 12.89 -20.77 129.94
C TRP A 686 14.25 -21.39 130.26
N ASN A 687 14.73 -22.21 129.34
CA ASN A 687 15.93 -23.01 129.56
C ASN A 687 17.18 -22.27 129.06
N CYS A 688 18.19 -22.10 129.93
CA CYS A 688 19.45 -21.42 129.62
C CYS A 688 20.50 -22.33 128.93
N GLY A 689 20.08 -23.48 128.41
CA GLY A 689 20.95 -24.48 127.79
C GLY A 689 21.29 -24.21 126.33
N VAL A 690 22.15 -25.06 125.76
CA VAL A 690 22.62 -24.99 124.37
C VAL A 690 21.43 -24.88 123.40
N SER A 691 21.35 -23.81 122.62
CA SER A 691 20.24 -23.58 121.70
C SER A 691 20.18 -24.67 120.63
N LYS A 692 18.97 -25.12 120.29
CA LYS A 692 18.76 -26.02 119.16
C LYS A 692 18.69 -25.20 117.87
N ALA A 693 19.35 -25.69 116.83
CA ALA A 693 19.17 -25.13 115.50
C ALA A 693 17.67 -25.17 115.12
N PRO A 694 17.18 -24.19 114.34
CA PRO A 694 15.84 -24.29 113.77
C PRO A 694 15.74 -25.58 112.96
N PRO A 695 14.55 -26.21 112.88
CA PRO A 695 14.35 -27.38 112.04
C PRO A 695 14.71 -27.05 110.59
N GLU A 696 15.48 -27.92 109.94
CA GLU A 696 15.75 -27.79 108.51
C GLU A 696 14.43 -27.95 107.73
N ALA A 697 14.29 -27.18 106.65
CA ALA A 697 13.20 -27.35 105.71
C ALA A 697 13.24 -28.79 105.14
N PRO A 698 12.08 -29.41 104.85
CA PRO A 698 12.05 -30.68 104.14
C PRO A 698 12.88 -30.60 102.86
N ALA A 699 13.64 -31.65 102.55
CA ALA A 699 14.42 -31.71 101.32
C ALA A 699 13.47 -31.47 100.12
N GLN A 700 13.82 -30.50 99.28
CA GLN A 700 13.14 -30.29 98.01
C GLN A 700 13.26 -31.59 97.20
N GLU A 701 12.15 -32.22 96.82
CA GLU A 701 12.20 -33.28 95.83
C GLU A 701 12.78 -32.67 94.55
N ASP A 702 13.87 -33.25 94.06
CA ASP A 702 14.53 -32.84 92.82
C ASP A 702 13.49 -32.74 91.70
N ASP A 703 13.29 -31.51 91.21
CA ASP A 703 12.45 -31.27 90.05
C ASP A 703 13.17 -31.94 88.85
N PRO A 704 12.49 -32.79 88.07
CA PRO A 704 13.09 -33.31 86.85
C PRO A 704 13.48 -32.14 85.96
N ASP A 705 14.77 -32.10 85.63
CA ASP A 705 15.38 -31.20 84.66
C ASP A 705 14.51 -31.06 83.41
N PRO A 706 14.03 -29.87 83.02
CA PRO A 706 13.44 -29.65 81.70
C PRO A 706 14.55 -29.51 80.66
N ALA A 707 15.56 -30.40 80.69
CA ALA A 707 16.50 -30.58 79.62
C ALA A 707 15.82 -31.42 78.53
N GLY A 708 15.12 -30.74 77.62
CA GLY A 708 14.68 -31.35 76.36
C GLY A 708 13.37 -30.82 75.82
N LEU A 709 13.33 -29.57 75.37
CA LEU A 709 12.48 -29.22 74.24
C LEU A 709 13.19 -28.19 73.36
N ILE A 710 13.55 -28.72 72.19
CA ILE A 710 14.37 -28.16 71.13
C ILE A 710 13.62 -27.03 70.42
N MET A 711 14.41 -26.07 69.96
CA MET A 711 14.11 -25.01 68.97
C MET A 711 13.04 -25.37 67.95
N PHE A 712 12.13 -24.43 67.68
CA PHE A 712 12.02 -23.72 66.39
C PHE A 712 11.39 -22.34 66.61
#